data_AF-A0A7V9FJB2-F1
#
_entry.id   AF-A0A7V9FJB2-F1
#
_cell.length_a   1.000
_cell.length_b   1.000
_cell.length_c   1.000
_cell.angle_alpha   90.00
_cell.angle_beta   90.00
_cell.angle_gamma   90.00
#
_symmetry.space_group_name_H-M   'P 1'
#
loop_
_entity.id
_entity.type
_entity.pdbx_description
1 polymer ?
#
loop_
_entity_poly.entity_id
_entity_poly.type
_entity_poly.pdbx_seq_one_letter_code
_entity_poly.pdbx_strand_id
1 'polypeptide(L)'
;MVTLDQVPDPAFARRLAGDGLALDPLDQRLVAPCDARVLHVHRAGHALTLGASGLEILIHVGLDTVKLNGQGFTPRVKAGDEVRAGDLLLTFDADYVATHARSLLTPVLVTNMERVGGLQGRTGRVTGGRDALIYVQLGAPSLETATPSYGQSAESAPTMIAGELGLHARPAAAVAAAARRFTSEVRLVKGDRDANARSVVSIMSLEVAGGDTVTVVARGEDAEAAVAAVVEVLTSEKGPASAPAAARAAAPAPAPSTSTDGSLKGVPASPGVAIGRVFQLRHDDEVPEERSADPTYERRTLDAAIAAAHQQLETLRTRLATEADADRAAIFAAHRELLDDPEVLDLAAEQIRAGATAAYAWRQAYMQQAERLLTLRSELLAGRAADLRDVGRRVLHLLVGRDGAAPDLPPDSIVVAEDLSPSDAASLDRGRVRGFCTTMGSATSHVAILARGLGIPAVAGIDPRVLELPSGTRVVLDGDAGTLQPEPSVEEEAVIERRQESAARRRAADLTVAAEPAVTRDGHRVEVVANIGGLEEARRVPEVGGEGVGLLRTEFLFMERRTAPTEDEQAAVYQEIARALGPGRILVIRALDVGGDKPLPYLPMAAEANPFLGERGIRLLLARPEIFAAQVRAILRASSAGKVAIMFPMISTLAEWRAAREVVERERIGLGVK
;
A
#
# COMPACT_ATOMS: atom_id res chain seq x y z
N MET A 1 -40.94 17.84 6.99
CA MET A 1 -40.32 16.49 6.89
C MET A 1 -39.92 16.26 5.45
N VAL A 2 -38.78 15.63 5.25
CA VAL A 2 -38.15 15.40 3.95
C VAL A 2 -37.83 13.90 3.84
N THR A 3 -38.06 13.29 2.68
CA THR A 3 -37.69 11.89 2.47
C THR A 3 -36.17 11.76 2.40
N LEU A 4 -35.60 10.61 2.79
CA LEU A 4 -34.15 10.44 2.79
C LEU A 4 -33.53 10.66 1.40
N ASP A 5 -34.22 10.25 0.34
CA ASP A 5 -33.79 10.44 -1.06
C ASP A 5 -33.57 11.93 -1.44
N GLN A 6 -34.15 12.86 -0.68
CA GLN A 6 -34.03 14.31 -0.89
C GLN A 6 -32.98 14.97 0.02
N VAL A 7 -32.32 14.20 0.90
CA VAL A 7 -31.24 14.67 1.75
C VAL A 7 -29.99 14.86 0.89
N PRO A 8 -29.34 16.05 0.88
CA PRO A 8 -28.17 16.32 0.07
C PRO A 8 -26.90 15.72 0.69
N ASP A 9 -26.94 14.43 1.04
CA ASP A 9 -25.82 13.65 1.56
C ASP A 9 -25.96 12.20 1.07
N PRO A 10 -25.00 11.67 0.29
CA PRO A 10 -25.10 10.35 -0.30
C PRO A 10 -25.22 9.20 0.70
N ALA A 11 -24.67 9.33 1.92
CA ALA A 11 -24.75 8.28 2.93
C ALA A 11 -26.18 8.13 3.46
N PHE A 12 -26.89 9.25 3.66
CA PHE A 12 -28.28 9.26 4.09
C PHE A 12 -29.26 9.01 2.94
N ALA A 13 -29.03 9.60 1.77
CA ALA A 13 -29.92 9.45 0.61
C ALA A 13 -29.94 8.03 0.03
N ARG A 14 -28.85 7.28 0.18
CA ARG A 14 -28.76 5.87 -0.24
C ARG A 14 -29.04 4.89 0.91
N ARG A 15 -29.48 5.37 2.08
CA ARG A 15 -29.83 4.57 3.27
C ARG A 15 -28.69 3.68 3.78
N LEU A 16 -27.43 4.09 3.58
CA LEU A 16 -26.23 3.34 3.99
C LEU A 16 -26.09 3.25 5.52
N ALA A 17 -26.63 4.24 6.25
CA ALA A 17 -26.59 4.31 7.71
C ALA A 17 -27.89 3.82 8.39
N GLY A 18 -28.85 3.28 7.63
CA GLY A 18 -30.19 2.93 8.10
C GLY A 18 -31.31 3.62 7.32
N ASP A 19 -32.56 3.24 7.59
CA ASP A 19 -33.75 3.81 6.95
C ASP A 19 -34.59 4.65 7.93
N GLY A 20 -35.35 5.61 7.42
CA GLY A 20 -36.07 6.59 8.23
C GLY A 20 -36.47 7.85 7.46
N LEU A 21 -36.35 9.01 8.11
CA LEU A 21 -36.75 10.31 7.56
C LEU A 21 -35.77 11.40 7.94
N ALA A 22 -35.80 12.52 7.22
CA ALA A 22 -35.12 13.74 7.64
C ALA A 22 -36.11 14.83 8.09
N LEU A 23 -35.74 15.52 9.16
CA LEU A 23 -36.45 16.67 9.70
C LEU A 23 -35.83 17.95 9.20
N ASP A 24 -36.66 18.90 8.75
CA ASP A 24 -36.24 20.29 8.57
C ASP A 24 -36.70 21.07 9.82
N PRO A 25 -35.78 21.41 10.74
CA PRO A 25 -36.15 21.91 12.06
C PRO A 25 -36.67 23.35 12.00
N LEU A 26 -37.81 23.58 12.66
CA LEU A 26 -38.38 24.92 12.92
C LEU A 26 -38.22 25.36 14.38
N ASP A 27 -37.69 24.49 15.23
CA ASP A 27 -37.37 24.72 16.64
C ASP A 27 -35.91 24.26 16.87
N GLN A 28 -35.26 24.84 17.87
CA GLN A 28 -33.87 24.62 18.25
C GLN A 28 -33.71 23.53 19.34
N ARG A 29 -34.78 22.75 19.56
CA ARG A 29 -34.87 21.74 20.62
C ARG A 29 -35.19 20.38 20.01
N LEU A 30 -34.30 19.42 20.25
CA LEU A 30 -34.52 18.01 19.93
C LEU A 30 -35.03 17.28 21.17
N VAL A 31 -36.16 16.60 21.04
CA VAL A 31 -36.78 15.82 22.11
C VAL A 31 -36.85 14.34 21.76
N ALA A 32 -36.95 13.48 22.77
CA ALA A 32 -37.00 12.04 22.62
C ALA A 32 -38.25 11.60 21.85
N PRO A 33 -38.12 10.80 20.78
CA PRO A 33 -39.26 10.36 19.97
C PRO A 33 -40.08 9.25 20.65
N CYS A 34 -39.50 8.53 21.59
CA CYS A 34 -40.11 7.43 22.34
C CYS A 34 -39.40 7.23 23.68
N ASP A 35 -39.97 6.38 24.54
CA ASP A 35 -39.29 5.91 25.74
C ASP A 35 -38.09 5.04 25.33
N ALA A 36 -36.89 5.43 25.75
CA ALA A 36 -35.65 4.83 25.27
C ALA A 36 -34.50 4.95 26.28
N ARG A 37 -33.46 4.15 26.07
CA ARG A 37 -32.16 4.33 26.72
C ARG A 37 -31.20 5.01 25.76
N VAL A 38 -30.47 6.01 26.21
CA VAL A 38 -29.41 6.66 25.40
C VAL A 38 -28.23 5.69 25.30
N LEU A 39 -27.95 5.15 24.11
CA LEU A 39 -26.85 4.21 23.89
C LEU A 39 -25.52 4.95 23.69
N HIS A 40 -25.56 6.02 22.89
CA HIS A 40 -24.38 6.80 22.56
C HIS A 40 -24.74 8.28 22.36
N VAL A 41 -23.84 9.17 22.77
CA VAL A 41 -23.86 10.59 22.42
C VAL A 41 -22.53 10.89 21.76
N HIS A 42 -22.56 11.35 20.52
CA HIS A 42 -21.35 11.64 19.77
C HIS A 42 -20.53 12.73 20.47
N ARG A 43 -19.19 12.63 20.43
CA ARG A 43 -18.28 13.56 21.15
C ARG A 43 -18.52 15.04 20.81
N ALA A 44 -18.90 15.33 19.56
CA ALA A 44 -19.22 16.68 19.09
C ALA A 44 -20.69 17.08 19.35
N GLY A 45 -21.47 16.31 20.11
CA GLY A 45 -22.81 16.67 20.61
C GLY A 45 -23.93 16.80 19.57
N HIS A 46 -23.65 16.69 18.27
CA HIS A 46 -24.64 16.87 17.20
C HIS A 46 -25.46 15.61 16.90
N ALA A 47 -25.03 14.43 17.35
CA ALA A 47 -25.71 13.16 17.08
C ALA A 47 -25.79 12.28 18.33
N LEU A 48 -26.84 11.48 18.40
CA LEU A 48 -27.07 10.53 19.50
C LEU A 48 -27.84 9.30 19.00
N THR A 49 -27.59 8.17 19.65
CA THR A 49 -28.27 6.89 19.35
C THR A 49 -29.12 6.47 20.55
N LEU A 50 -30.38 6.15 20.32
CA LEU A 50 -31.34 5.68 21.30
C LEU A 50 -31.66 4.20 21.09
N GLY A 51 -31.78 3.44 22.18
CA GLY A 51 -32.21 2.04 22.17
C GLY A 51 -33.64 1.92 22.71
N ALA A 52 -34.57 1.44 21.90
CA ALA A 52 -35.98 1.27 22.28
C ALA A 52 -36.58 0.02 21.64
N SER A 53 -37.19 -0.86 22.46
CA SER A 53 -37.82 -2.11 21.97
C SER A 53 -36.93 -2.97 21.06
N GLY A 54 -35.61 -2.92 21.29
CA GLY A 54 -34.61 -3.65 20.50
C GLY A 54 -34.19 -2.97 19.18
N LEU A 55 -34.73 -1.79 18.87
CA LEU A 55 -34.29 -0.93 17.76
C LEU A 55 -33.21 0.04 18.23
N GLU A 56 -32.31 0.37 17.31
CA GLU A 56 -31.32 1.43 17.45
C GLU A 56 -31.71 2.61 16.56
N ILE A 57 -31.96 3.76 17.19
CA ILE A 57 -32.47 4.96 16.53
C ILE A 57 -31.37 6.02 16.55
N LEU A 58 -30.77 6.31 15.41
CA LEU A 58 -29.79 7.38 15.24
C LEU A 58 -30.51 8.70 14.92
N ILE A 59 -30.24 9.73 15.71
CA ILE A 59 -30.66 11.10 15.42
C ILE A 59 -29.44 11.95 15.19
N HIS A 60 -29.33 12.56 14.01
CA HIS A 60 -28.17 13.36 13.60
C HIS A 60 -28.61 14.77 13.25
N VAL A 61 -28.23 15.80 14.01
CA VAL A 61 -28.63 17.18 13.77
C VAL A 61 -27.69 17.85 12.77
N GLY A 62 -28.27 18.25 11.63
CA GLY A 62 -27.56 18.82 10.49
C GLY A 62 -26.69 17.83 9.71
N LEU A 63 -26.22 18.21 8.53
CA LEU A 63 -25.32 17.42 7.69
C LEU A 63 -23.91 18.01 7.70
N ASP A 64 -22.88 17.16 7.70
CA ASP A 64 -21.46 17.55 7.84
C ASP A 64 -21.11 18.24 9.18
N THR A 65 -21.93 18.08 10.22
CA THR A 65 -21.77 18.76 11.51
C THR A 65 -20.65 18.22 12.40
N VAL A 66 -20.02 17.11 12.03
CA VAL A 66 -18.80 16.58 12.68
C VAL A 66 -17.66 17.61 12.67
N LYS A 67 -17.53 18.38 11.58
CA LYS A 67 -16.49 19.40 11.40
C LYS A 67 -16.64 20.59 12.37
N LEU A 68 -17.82 20.77 12.96
CA LEU A 68 -18.10 21.86 13.91
C LEU A 68 -17.51 21.60 15.31
N ASN A 69 -16.96 20.41 15.57
CA ASN A 69 -16.24 20.07 16.81
C ASN A 69 -16.99 20.44 18.11
N GLY A 70 -18.33 20.34 18.11
CA GLY A 70 -19.17 20.64 19.28
C GLY A 70 -19.71 22.07 19.36
N GLN A 71 -19.28 22.97 18.48
CA GLN A 71 -19.81 24.33 18.44
C GLN A 71 -21.24 24.35 17.88
N GLY A 72 -22.14 25.02 18.59
CA GLY A 72 -23.56 25.11 18.22
C GLY A 72 -24.45 23.99 18.76
N PHE A 73 -23.93 23.04 19.55
CA PHE A 73 -24.72 21.94 20.14
C PHE A 73 -24.55 21.88 21.66
N THR A 74 -25.64 21.61 22.37
CA THR A 74 -25.66 21.42 23.82
C THR A 74 -26.50 20.19 24.17
N PRO A 75 -25.87 19.01 24.30
CA PRO A 75 -26.53 17.80 24.79
C PRO A 75 -27.07 18.01 26.20
N ARG A 76 -28.26 17.47 26.48
CA ARG A 76 -28.92 17.48 27.80
C ARG A 76 -28.96 16.11 28.45
N VAL A 77 -28.47 15.10 27.76
CA VAL A 77 -28.40 13.69 28.18
C VAL A 77 -26.99 13.14 27.95
N LYS A 78 -26.68 12.02 28.60
CA LYS A 78 -25.44 11.25 28.42
C LYS A 78 -25.76 9.78 28.13
N ALA A 79 -24.78 9.06 27.59
CA ALA A 79 -24.90 7.62 27.38
C ALA A 79 -25.22 6.89 28.70
N GLY A 80 -26.21 6.00 28.64
CA GLY A 80 -26.74 5.26 29.77
C GLY A 80 -28.02 5.84 30.38
N ASP A 81 -28.38 7.11 30.12
CA ASP A 81 -29.60 7.73 30.66
C ASP A 81 -30.87 7.08 30.09
N GLU A 82 -31.92 7.00 30.91
CA GLU A 82 -33.27 6.65 30.46
C GLU A 82 -34.08 7.92 30.19
N VAL A 83 -34.74 7.99 29.04
CA VAL A 83 -35.52 9.14 28.59
C VAL A 83 -36.95 8.70 28.25
N ARG A 84 -37.92 9.57 28.53
CA ARG A 84 -39.32 9.38 28.14
C ARG A 84 -39.63 10.18 26.87
N ALA A 85 -40.63 9.74 26.12
CA ALA A 85 -41.11 10.46 24.95
C ALA A 85 -41.40 11.94 25.30
N GLY A 86 -40.76 12.86 24.57
CA GLY A 86 -40.87 14.31 24.80
C GLY A 86 -39.80 14.93 25.71
N ASP A 87 -38.96 14.14 26.37
CA ASP A 87 -37.84 14.65 27.16
C ASP A 87 -36.79 15.35 26.27
N LEU A 88 -36.18 16.41 26.78
CA LEU A 88 -35.21 17.20 26.02
C LEU A 88 -33.87 16.46 25.91
N LEU A 89 -33.46 16.14 24.68
CA LEU A 89 -32.21 15.44 24.40
C LEU A 89 -31.05 16.41 24.14
N LEU A 90 -31.29 17.46 23.37
CA LEU A 90 -30.25 18.31 22.81
C LEU A 90 -30.86 19.66 22.39
N THR A 91 -30.17 20.76 22.67
CA THR A 91 -30.47 22.08 22.10
C THR A 91 -29.36 22.49 21.15
N PHE A 92 -29.68 23.09 20.01
CA PHE A 92 -28.69 23.51 19.01
C PHE A 92 -28.97 24.93 18.49
N ASP A 93 -27.93 25.66 18.13
CA ASP A 93 -28.02 26.98 17.51
C ASP A 93 -28.28 26.82 16.01
N ALA A 94 -29.53 27.00 15.60
CA ALA A 94 -29.94 26.80 14.21
C ALA A 94 -29.25 27.78 13.25
N ASP A 95 -29.05 29.03 13.65
CA ASP A 95 -28.41 30.05 12.80
C ASP A 95 -26.93 29.71 12.59
N TYR A 96 -26.25 29.27 13.66
CA TYR A 96 -24.86 28.84 13.59
C TYR A 96 -24.70 27.61 12.69
N VAL A 97 -25.53 26.58 12.88
CA VAL A 97 -25.45 25.34 12.10
C VAL A 97 -25.84 25.59 10.64
N ALA A 98 -26.84 26.42 10.34
CA ALA A 98 -27.22 26.77 8.97
C ALA A 98 -26.11 27.49 8.19
N THR A 99 -25.28 28.27 8.88
CA THR A 99 -24.21 29.07 8.26
C THR A 99 -22.87 28.35 8.17
N HIS A 100 -22.66 27.29 8.95
CA HIS A 100 -21.38 26.59 9.05
C HIS A 100 -21.44 25.09 8.69
N ALA A 101 -22.63 24.52 8.52
CA ALA A 101 -22.85 23.14 8.07
C ALA A 101 -23.50 23.11 6.69
N ARG A 102 -23.48 21.94 6.04
CA ARG A 102 -24.04 21.79 4.68
C ARG A 102 -25.56 21.95 4.65
N SER A 103 -26.24 21.54 5.73
CA SER A 103 -27.69 21.64 5.87
C SER A 103 -28.10 21.49 7.34
N LEU A 104 -29.23 22.07 7.72
CA LEU A 104 -29.92 21.82 9.00
C LEU A 104 -30.77 20.55 9.02
N LEU A 105 -30.91 19.88 7.87
CA LEU A 105 -31.68 18.65 7.79
C LEU A 105 -31.14 17.65 8.82
N THR A 106 -32.05 17.11 9.61
CA THR A 106 -31.77 16.27 10.76
C THR A 106 -32.29 14.85 10.48
N PRO A 107 -31.46 13.92 10.00
CA PRO A 107 -31.83 12.52 9.84
C PRO A 107 -32.23 11.87 11.17
N VAL A 108 -33.33 11.12 11.14
CA VAL A 108 -33.81 10.21 12.20
C VAL A 108 -33.97 8.84 11.56
N LEU A 109 -33.09 7.91 11.93
CA LEU A 109 -32.91 6.63 11.26
C LEU A 109 -33.02 5.47 12.23
N VAL A 110 -33.48 4.32 11.75
CA VAL A 110 -33.29 3.02 12.39
C VAL A 110 -32.08 2.36 11.76
N THR A 111 -31.05 2.06 12.54
CA THR A 111 -29.76 1.56 12.03
C THR A 111 -29.74 0.04 11.88
N ASN A 112 -30.60 -0.68 12.60
CA ASN A 112 -30.68 -2.14 12.63
C ASN A 112 -31.94 -2.67 11.90
N MET A 113 -31.95 -2.45 10.58
CA MET A 113 -33.12 -2.70 9.71
C MET A 113 -33.55 -4.16 9.60
N GLU A 114 -32.68 -5.12 9.94
CA GLU A 114 -33.01 -6.54 9.99
C GLU A 114 -34.11 -6.89 11.00
N ARG A 115 -34.38 -6.00 11.97
CA ARG A 115 -35.46 -6.15 12.95
C ARG A 115 -36.77 -5.49 12.53
N VAL A 116 -36.77 -4.80 11.39
CA VAL A 116 -37.90 -4.00 10.91
C VAL A 116 -38.63 -4.77 9.81
N GLY A 117 -39.88 -5.14 10.08
CA GLY A 117 -40.78 -5.75 9.09
C GLY A 117 -41.48 -4.73 8.19
N GLY A 118 -41.50 -3.45 8.61
CA GLY A 118 -42.00 -2.34 7.80
C GLY A 118 -41.78 -1.00 8.50
N LEU A 119 -41.50 0.05 7.72
CA LEU A 119 -41.29 1.40 8.21
C LEU A 119 -42.20 2.35 7.43
N GLN A 120 -43.08 3.06 8.13
CA GLN A 120 -43.99 4.03 7.54
C GLN A 120 -43.76 5.42 8.15
N GLY A 121 -43.10 6.27 7.37
CA GLY A 121 -42.87 7.66 7.73
C GLY A 121 -44.09 8.56 7.45
N ARG A 122 -44.32 9.55 8.31
CA ARG A 122 -45.33 10.59 8.08
C ARG A 122 -44.75 11.70 7.19
N THR A 123 -45.60 12.34 6.37
CA THR A 123 -45.23 13.53 5.56
C THR A 123 -45.89 14.80 6.13
N GLY A 124 -45.27 15.96 5.89
CA GLY A 124 -45.77 17.27 6.37
C GLY A 124 -45.05 17.83 7.61
N ARG A 125 -45.77 18.63 8.41
CA ARG A 125 -45.29 19.30 9.63
C ARG A 125 -45.67 18.48 10.87
N VAL A 126 -44.74 18.34 11.81
CA VAL A 126 -44.90 17.60 13.06
C VAL A 126 -44.38 18.43 14.24
N THR A 127 -44.94 18.18 15.43
CA THR A 127 -44.49 18.80 16.68
C THR A 127 -43.77 17.77 17.55
N GLY A 128 -42.51 18.04 17.89
CA GLY A 128 -41.71 17.17 18.77
C GLY A 128 -42.41 16.90 20.11
N GLY A 129 -42.39 15.65 20.56
CA GLY A 129 -43.03 15.22 21.81
C GLY A 129 -44.56 15.12 21.75
N ARG A 130 -45.20 15.34 20.59
CA ARG A 130 -46.66 15.22 20.41
C ARG A 130 -47.05 14.35 19.24
N ASP A 131 -46.46 14.59 18.07
CA ASP A 131 -46.79 13.88 16.85
C ASP A 131 -45.85 12.68 16.63
N ALA A 132 -46.40 11.54 16.20
CA ALA A 132 -45.60 10.41 15.75
C ALA A 132 -44.91 10.71 14.41
N LEU A 133 -43.60 10.43 14.36
CA LEU A 133 -42.74 10.70 13.20
C LEU A 133 -42.70 9.52 12.22
N ILE A 134 -42.44 8.33 12.75
CA ILE A 134 -42.28 7.08 12.02
C ILE A 134 -43.04 5.99 12.78
N TYR A 135 -43.82 5.19 12.07
CA TYR A 135 -44.36 3.93 12.58
C TYR A 135 -43.47 2.79 12.12
N VAL A 136 -42.92 2.05 13.07
CA VAL A 136 -42.07 0.89 12.80
C VAL A 136 -42.83 -0.37 13.17
N GLN A 137 -43.08 -1.24 12.20
CA GLN A 137 -43.54 -2.59 12.43
C GLN A 137 -42.32 -3.46 12.69
N LEU A 138 -42.20 -3.98 13.91
CA LEU A 138 -41.18 -4.97 14.25
C LEU A 138 -41.44 -6.23 13.43
N GLY A 139 -40.40 -6.75 12.78
CA GLY A 139 -40.47 -8.02 12.08
C GLY A 139 -40.78 -9.14 13.07
N ALA A 140 -41.52 -10.16 12.62
CA ALA A 140 -41.53 -11.42 13.35
C ALA A 140 -40.07 -11.87 13.51
N PRO A 141 -39.65 -12.41 14.67
CA PRO A 141 -38.31 -12.94 14.79
C PRO A 141 -38.13 -13.95 13.66
N SER A 142 -37.27 -13.61 12.71
CA SER A 142 -36.90 -14.52 11.63
C SER A 142 -36.19 -15.68 12.30
N LEU A 143 -36.94 -16.76 12.51
CA LEU A 143 -36.44 -18.10 12.79
C LEU A 143 -35.75 -18.66 11.54
N GLU A 144 -34.82 -17.89 10.99
CA GLU A 144 -33.75 -18.33 10.09
C GLU A 144 -32.43 -17.68 10.54
N THR A 145 -32.26 -17.52 11.85
CA THR A 145 -31.04 -18.05 12.43
C THR A 145 -31.32 -19.52 12.64
N ALA A 146 -30.75 -20.37 11.78
CA ALA A 146 -30.44 -21.71 12.25
C ALA A 146 -29.79 -21.52 13.61
N THR A 147 -30.41 -22.04 14.68
CA THR A 147 -29.67 -22.32 15.91
C THR A 147 -28.38 -22.97 15.44
N PRO A 148 -27.21 -22.33 15.59
CA PRO A 148 -25.99 -23.09 15.45
C PRO A 148 -26.19 -24.22 16.46
N SER A 149 -26.09 -25.46 15.98
CA SER A 149 -25.49 -26.51 16.79
C SER A 149 -24.39 -25.83 17.62
N TYR A 150 -24.34 -26.05 18.95
CA TYR A 150 -23.27 -25.54 19.80
C TYR A 150 -21.92 -25.95 19.21
N GLY A 151 -21.43 -25.18 18.25
CA GLY A 151 -20.06 -25.15 17.81
C GLY A 151 -19.30 -24.59 18.98
N GLN A 152 -18.18 -25.22 19.28
CA GLN A 152 -17.30 -24.74 20.33
C GLN A 152 -16.97 -23.26 20.03
N SER A 153 -17.09 -22.42 21.04
CA SER A 153 -16.63 -21.03 20.96
C SER A 153 -15.31 -20.96 21.71
N ALA A 154 -14.26 -20.52 21.04
CA ALA A 154 -12.95 -20.33 21.64
C ALA A 154 -12.57 -18.85 21.57
N GLU A 155 -11.91 -18.37 22.63
CA GLU A 155 -11.43 -17.00 22.73
C GLU A 155 -9.99 -17.03 23.28
N SER A 156 -9.10 -16.26 22.67
CA SER A 156 -7.72 -16.13 23.14
C SER A 156 -7.64 -15.20 24.35
N ALA A 157 -6.56 -15.30 25.12
CA ALA A 157 -6.16 -14.17 25.96
C ALA A 157 -5.84 -12.95 25.06
N PRO A 158 -5.94 -11.71 25.58
CA PRO A 158 -5.45 -10.52 24.89
C PRO A 158 -4.00 -10.73 24.45
N THR A 159 -3.80 -10.75 23.14
CA THR A 159 -2.52 -11.06 22.50
C THR A 159 -1.90 -9.77 21.99
N MET A 160 -0.69 -9.46 22.46
CA MET A 160 0.06 -8.30 21.98
C MET A 160 0.62 -8.59 20.60
N ILE A 161 0.39 -7.68 19.65
CA ILE A 161 0.91 -7.83 18.28
C ILE A 161 2.41 -7.57 18.25
N ALA A 162 3.15 -8.57 17.74
CA ALA A 162 4.59 -8.48 17.52
C ALA A 162 4.92 -7.66 16.26
N GLY A 163 6.01 -6.88 16.31
CA GLY A 163 6.54 -6.08 15.19
C GLY A 163 5.98 -4.65 15.11
N GLU A 164 6.82 -3.68 14.75
CA GLU A 164 6.49 -2.24 14.76
C GLU A 164 5.38 -1.82 13.77
N LEU A 165 5.17 -2.60 12.70
CA LEU A 165 4.22 -2.35 11.62
C LEU A 165 2.90 -3.13 11.77
N GLY A 166 2.52 -3.60 12.97
CA GLY A 166 1.17 -4.12 13.24
C GLY A 166 0.57 -5.09 12.20
N LEU A 167 -0.75 -5.04 11.95
CA LEU A 167 -1.46 -5.90 10.99
C LEU A 167 -1.70 -5.24 9.62
N HIS A 168 -0.67 -4.69 8.99
CA HIS A 168 -0.87 -3.75 7.86
C HIS A 168 -0.83 -4.35 6.44
N ALA A 169 -0.48 -5.62 6.26
CA ALA A 169 -0.66 -6.34 4.98
C ALA A 169 -0.26 -7.81 5.10
N ARG A 170 1.02 -8.10 5.34
CA ARG A 170 1.56 -9.46 5.38
C ARG A 170 1.26 -10.20 6.68
N PRO A 171 1.37 -9.57 7.87
CA PRO A 171 0.82 -10.16 9.08
C PRO A 171 -0.69 -10.39 8.95
N ALA A 172 -1.42 -9.47 8.31
CA ALA A 172 -2.84 -9.64 8.00
C ALA A 172 -3.10 -10.82 7.03
N ALA A 173 -2.28 -10.97 5.99
CA ALA A 173 -2.38 -12.09 5.04
C ALA A 173 -1.99 -13.43 5.67
N ALA A 174 -0.98 -13.45 6.54
CA ALA A 174 -0.61 -14.65 7.29
C ALA A 174 -1.73 -15.06 8.25
N VAL A 175 -2.35 -14.09 8.94
CA VAL A 175 -3.52 -14.31 9.79
C VAL A 175 -4.70 -14.82 8.96
N ALA A 176 -4.98 -14.18 7.82
CA ALA A 176 -6.01 -14.62 6.87
C ALA A 176 -5.77 -16.04 6.36
N ALA A 177 -4.53 -16.35 5.95
CA ALA A 177 -4.15 -17.67 5.50
C ALA A 177 -4.26 -18.72 6.60
N ALA A 178 -3.95 -18.38 7.86
CA ALA A 178 -4.15 -19.27 9.00
C ALA A 178 -5.64 -19.49 9.28
N ALA A 179 -6.43 -18.42 9.34
CA ALA A 179 -7.87 -18.48 9.61
C ALA A 179 -8.64 -19.26 8.52
N ARG A 180 -8.24 -19.13 7.23
CA ARG A 180 -8.88 -19.83 6.11
C ARG A 180 -8.68 -21.34 6.11
N ARG A 181 -7.73 -21.89 6.88
CA ARG A 181 -7.53 -23.34 7.03
C ARG A 181 -8.66 -24.01 7.81
N PHE A 182 -9.46 -23.22 8.51
CA PHE A 182 -10.51 -23.68 9.40
C PHE A 182 -11.89 -23.36 8.83
N THR A 183 -12.89 -24.12 9.27
CA THR A 183 -14.30 -23.94 8.92
C THR A 183 -14.98 -22.94 9.85
N SER A 184 -14.44 -22.73 11.06
CA SER A 184 -14.92 -21.74 12.02
C SER A 184 -14.93 -20.32 11.45
N GLU A 185 -15.91 -19.54 11.89
CA GLU A 185 -15.84 -18.08 11.81
C GLU A 185 -14.76 -17.61 12.77
N VAL A 186 -13.80 -16.81 12.29
CA VAL A 186 -12.70 -16.29 13.11
C VAL A 186 -12.68 -14.76 13.01
N ARG A 187 -12.64 -14.09 14.15
CA ARG A 187 -12.61 -12.62 14.25
C ARG A 187 -11.44 -12.14 15.10
N LEU A 188 -10.88 -11.00 14.71
CA LEU A 188 -9.95 -10.22 15.52
C LEU A 188 -10.70 -9.07 16.18
N VAL A 189 -10.53 -8.88 17.48
CA VAL A 189 -11.19 -7.82 18.25
C VAL A 189 -10.15 -6.88 18.84
N LYS A 190 -10.28 -5.58 18.57
CA LYS A 190 -9.46 -4.49 19.14
C LYS A 190 -10.39 -3.43 19.74
N GLY A 191 -10.54 -3.46 21.07
CA GLY A 191 -11.46 -2.55 21.77
C GLY A 191 -12.93 -2.84 21.42
N ASP A 192 -13.61 -1.88 20.82
CA ASP A 192 -15.00 -1.95 20.33
C ASP A 192 -15.11 -2.33 18.85
N ARG A 193 -13.97 -2.46 18.15
CA ARG A 193 -13.91 -2.82 16.73
C ARG A 193 -13.52 -4.28 16.56
N ASP A 194 -14.13 -4.96 15.60
CA ASP A 194 -13.77 -6.30 15.17
C ASP A 194 -13.59 -6.41 13.65
N ALA A 195 -12.85 -7.43 13.21
CA ALA A 195 -12.67 -7.74 11.79
C ALA A 195 -12.71 -9.24 11.53
N ASN A 196 -13.16 -9.60 10.32
CA ASN A 196 -13.09 -10.95 9.81
C ASN A 196 -11.63 -11.35 9.62
N ALA A 197 -11.16 -12.30 10.42
CA ALA A 197 -9.77 -12.74 10.40
C ALA A 197 -9.41 -13.55 9.13
N ARG A 198 -10.36 -13.84 8.25
CA ARG A 198 -10.12 -14.46 6.92
C ARG A 198 -9.93 -13.43 5.82
N SER A 199 -10.28 -12.15 6.05
CA SER A 199 -10.13 -11.06 5.10
C SER A 199 -8.93 -10.19 5.46
N VAL A 200 -8.00 -10.10 4.52
CA VAL A 200 -6.82 -9.24 4.62
C VAL A 200 -7.25 -7.77 4.72
N VAL A 201 -8.24 -7.36 3.91
CA VAL A 201 -8.78 -6.00 3.90
C VAL A 201 -9.46 -5.65 5.23
N SER A 202 -10.25 -6.57 5.79
CA SER A 202 -10.90 -6.42 7.09
C SER A 202 -9.90 -6.23 8.23
N ILE A 203 -8.88 -7.09 8.28
CA ILE A 203 -7.83 -7.03 9.29
C ILE A 203 -7.06 -5.71 9.20
N MET A 204 -6.72 -5.27 7.98
CA MET A 204 -6.02 -4.00 7.77
C MET A 204 -6.85 -2.79 8.20
N SER A 205 -8.17 -2.87 8.04
CA SER A 205 -9.12 -1.83 8.44
C SER A 205 -9.25 -1.66 9.97
N LEU A 206 -8.78 -2.62 10.78
CA LEU A 206 -8.71 -2.46 12.23
C LEU A 206 -7.63 -1.47 12.71
N GLU A 207 -6.70 -1.10 11.82
CA GLU A 207 -5.57 -0.22 12.14
C GLU A 207 -4.81 -0.69 13.40
N VAL A 208 -4.52 -2.00 13.46
CA VAL A 208 -3.77 -2.59 14.57
C VAL A 208 -2.28 -2.29 14.36
N ALA A 209 -1.67 -1.52 15.26
CA ALA A 209 -0.26 -1.16 15.26
C ALA A 209 0.58 -2.14 16.10
N GLY A 210 1.90 -2.08 15.95
CA GLY A 210 2.81 -2.84 16.81
C GLY A 210 2.63 -2.47 18.29
N GLY A 211 2.51 -3.49 19.15
CA GLY A 211 2.26 -3.30 20.58
C GLY A 211 0.79 -3.14 20.97
N ASP A 212 -0.14 -3.04 20.01
CA ASP A 212 -1.57 -3.13 20.31
C ASP A 212 -1.94 -4.54 20.79
N THR A 213 -3.00 -4.62 21.59
CA THR A 213 -3.55 -5.90 22.06
C THR A 213 -4.81 -6.23 21.27
N VAL A 214 -4.88 -7.46 20.75
CA VAL A 214 -6.07 -7.99 20.07
C VAL A 214 -6.50 -9.30 20.69
N THR A 215 -7.80 -9.59 20.62
CA THR A 215 -8.36 -10.88 21.01
C THR A 215 -8.81 -11.63 19.77
N VAL A 216 -8.51 -12.92 19.70
CA VAL A 216 -8.99 -13.82 18.64
C VAL A 216 -10.22 -14.56 19.15
N VAL A 217 -11.33 -14.44 18.44
CA VAL A 217 -12.59 -15.14 18.74
C VAL A 217 -12.92 -16.06 17.59
N ALA A 218 -13.13 -17.36 17.85
CA ALA A 218 -13.60 -18.30 16.85
C ALA A 218 -14.89 -19.01 17.28
N ARG A 219 -15.76 -19.31 16.31
CA ARG A 219 -17.00 -20.06 16.50
C ARG A 219 -17.14 -21.13 15.42
N GLY A 220 -17.22 -22.39 15.84
CA GLY A 220 -17.35 -23.53 14.95
C GLY A 220 -16.78 -24.82 15.55
N GLU A 221 -16.79 -25.91 14.78
CA GLU A 221 -16.33 -27.22 15.26
C GLU A 221 -14.82 -27.28 15.50
N ASP A 222 -14.04 -26.43 14.82
CA ASP A 222 -12.58 -26.34 14.91
C ASP A 222 -12.09 -25.04 15.60
N ALA A 223 -12.95 -24.41 16.42
CA ALA A 223 -12.70 -23.08 16.98
C ALA A 223 -11.43 -22.99 17.85
N GLU A 224 -11.16 -23.97 18.72
CA GLU A 224 -9.96 -23.96 19.55
C GLU A 224 -8.68 -24.05 18.71
N ALA A 225 -8.67 -24.90 17.68
CA ALA A 225 -7.56 -25.03 16.76
C ALA A 225 -7.36 -23.77 15.90
N ALA A 226 -8.46 -23.14 15.49
CA ALA A 226 -8.45 -21.88 14.75
C ALA A 226 -7.86 -20.73 15.57
N VAL A 227 -8.29 -20.59 16.83
CA VAL A 227 -7.73 -19.60 17.77
C VAL A 227 -6.25 -19.85 17.99
N ALA A 228 -5.84 -21.08 18.29
CA ALA A 228 -4.44 -21.41 18.54
C ALA A 228 -3.54 -21.08 17.33
N ALA A 229 -3.97 -21.46 16.12
CA ALA A 229 -3.21 -21.19 14.90
C ALA A 229 -3.10 -19.70 14.57
N VAL A 230 -4.17 -18.92 14.78
CA VAL A 230 -4.14 -17.47 14.54
C VAL A 230 -3.30 -16.77 15.60
N VAL A 231 -3.41 -17.14 16.89
CA VAL A 231 -2.57 -16.60 17.96
C VAL A 231 -1.10 -16.92 17.71
N GLU A 232 -0.77 -18.13 17.24
CA GLU A 232 0.59 -18.49 16.85
C GLU A 232 1.11 -17.54 15.76
N VAL A 233 0.31 -17.23 14.73
CA VAL A 233 0.73 -16.28 13.70
C VAL A 233 0.89 -14.86 14.25
N LEU A 234 -0.03 -14.39 15.09
CA LEU A 234 0.01 -13.06 15.72
C LEU A 234 1.22 -12.87 16.66
N THR A 235 1.67 -13.96 17.28
CA THR A 235 2.81 -13.98 18.21
C THR A 235 4.13 -14.40 17.55
N SER A 236 4.08 -15.02 16.37
CA SER A 236 5.27 -15.41 15.62
C SER A 236 5.83 -14.25 14.80
N GLU A 237 7.14 -13.99 14.92
CA GLU A 237 7.84 -13.03 14.07
C GLU A 237 8.12 -13.56 12.63
N LYS A 238 7.47 -14.65 12.21
CA LYS A 238 7.84 -15.47 11.03
C LYS A 238 6.82 -15.44 9.85
N GLY A 239 6.39 -14.28 9.33
CA GLY A 239 5.65 -14.17 8.04
C GLY A 239 6.57 -14.11 6.79
N PRO A 240 6.23 -14.54 5.53
CA PRO A 240 7.14 -14.72 4.33
C PRO A 240 7.46 -13.47 3.49
N ALA A 241 8.72 -13.33 3.03
CA ALA A 241 9.46 -12.11 2.61
C ALA A 241 8.64 -10.88 2.11
N SER A 242 9.05 -9.67 2.53
CA SER A 242 8.38 -8.40 2.19
C SER A 242 8.97 -7.81 0.92
N ALA A 243 8.11 -7.34 0.02
CA ALA A 243 8.43 -6.27 -0.92
C ALA A 243 8.66 -4.93 -0.17
N PRO A 244 9.48 -4.01 -0.69
CA PRO A 244 10.09 -2.92 0.06
C PRO A 244 9.08 -1.91 0.60
N ALA A 245 9.29 -1.47 1.85
CA ALA A 245 8.72 -0.23 2.35
C ALA A 245 9.41 0.94 1.64
N ALA A 246 8.63 1.83 1.04
CA ALA A 246 9.12 3.08 0.50
C ALA A 246 9.94 3.81 1.58
N ALA A 247 11.22 4.07 1.27
CA ALA A 247 12.09 4.86 2.12
C ALA A 247 11.43 6.22 2.38
N ARG A 248 11.32 6.56 3.68
CA ARG A 248 10.71 7.80 4.18
C ARG A 248 11.37 9.01 3.52
N ALA A 249 10.56 9.86 2.90
CA ALA A 249 10.98 11.02 2.14
C ALA A 249 11.62 12.11 3.01
N ALA A 250 12.58 12.82 2.42
CA ALA A 250 12.90 14.18 2.80
C ALA A 250 11.73 15.13 2.40
N ALA A 251 11.68 16.29 3.04
CA ALA A 251 10.60 17.30 2.99
C ALA A 251 10.02 17.58 1.58
N PRO A 252 8.72 17.96 1.49
CA PRO A 252 8.03 18.18 0.22
C PRO A 252 8.71 19.30 -0.59
N ALA A 253 9.12 18.98 -1.81
CA ALA A 253 9.55 19.94 -2.81
C ALA A 253 8.34 20.75 -3.31
N PRO A 254 8.52 22.03 -3.72
CA PRO A 254 7.43 22.94 -4.03
C PRO A 254 6.61 22.49 -5.25
N ALA A 255 5.32 22.82 -5.24
CA ALA A 255 4.38 22.58 -6.32
C ALA A 255 4.89 23.15 -7.68
N PRO A 256 4.50 22.53 -8.82
CA PRO A 256 5.01 22.94 -10.13
C PRO A 256 4.60 24.38 -10.46
N SER A 257 5.59 25.26 -10.68
CA SER A 257 5.39 26.55 -11.33
C SER A 257 5.37 26.38 -12.84
N THR A 258 4.36 26.93 -13.51
CA THR A 258 4.25 26.97 -14.98
C THR A 258 5.50 27.56 -15.63
N SER A 259 6.16 26.81 -16.52
CA SER A 259 7.19 27.33 -17.42
C SER A 259 6.57 28.14 -18.56
N THR A 260 7.31 29.12 -19.04
CA THR A 260 6.92 30.02 -20.13
C THR A 260 7.11 29.43 -21.54
N ASP A 261 7.60 28.19 -21.70
CA ASP A 261 7.86 27.58 -23.02
C ASP A 261 6.92 26.43 -23.43
N GLY A 262 5.86 26.16 -22.65
CA GLY A 262 4.90 25.08 -22.95
C GLY A 262 5.30 23.67 -22.47
N SER A 263 6.48 23.50 -21.87
CA SER A 263 6.89 22.26 -21.20
C SER A 263 5.99 21.87 -20.01
N LEU A 264 5.70 20.58 -19.89
CA LEU A 264 5.02 19.98 -18.74
C LEU A 264 6.06 19.48 -17.74
N LYS A 265 5.94 19.89 -16.47
CA LYS A 265 6.91 19.57 -15.42
C LYS A 265 6.39 18.51 -14.47
N GLY A 266 7.28 17.65 -14.00
CA GLY A 266 7.06 16.66 -12.97
C GLY A 266 8.33 16.39 -12.18
N VAL A 267 8.37 15.23 -11.54
CA VAL A 267 9.47 14.75 -10.71
C VAL A 267 10.30 13.75 -11.51
N PRO A 268 11.63 13.95 -11.64
CA PRO A 268 12.53 12.96 -12.21
C PRO A 268 12.40 11.59 -11.52
N ALA A 269 12.08 10.55 -12.28
CA ALA A 269 11.95 9.18 -11.76
C ALA A 269 13.09 8.29 -12.27
N SER A 270 13.36 8.31 -13.57
CA SER A 270 14.46 7.58 -14.21
C SER A 270 15.17 8.44 -15.25
N PRO A 271 16.51 8.49 -15.23
CA PRO A 271 17.30 9.40 -16.05
C PRO A 271 17.26 9.06 -17.55
N GLY A 272 17.68 10.01 -18.37
CA GLY A 272 17.79 9.89 -19.82
C GLY A 272 16.75 10.71 -20.59
N VAL A 273 16.98 10.86 -21.89
CA VAL A 273 16.10 11.62 -22.79
C VAL A 273 15.56 10.68 -23.85
N ALA A 274 14.25 10.73 -24.10
CA ALA A 274 13.58 9.93 -25.12
C ALA A 274 12.73 10.83 -26.03
N ILE A 275 12.80 10.56 -27.33
CA ILE A 275 11.89 11.16 -28.31
C ILE A 275 10.94 10.05 -28.77
N GLY A 276 9.64 10.32 -28.73
CA GLY A 276 8.64 9.33 -29.07
C GLY A 276 7.27 9.95 -29.30
N ARG A 277 6.26 9.11 -29.41
CA ARG A 277 4.86 9.52 -29.59
C ARG A 277 4.04 9.16 -28.37
N VAL A 278 3.18 10.07 -27.95
CA VAL A 278 2.26 9.82 -26.83
C VAL A 278 1.41 8.60 -27.14
N PHE A 279 1.43 7.65 -26.23
CA PHE A 279 0.44 6.60 -26.13
C PHE A 279 -0.27 6.77 -24.80
N GLN A 280 -1.54 7.18 -24.84
CA GLN A 280 -2.32 7.30 -23.60
C GLN A 280 -2.79 5.93 -23.15
N LEU A 281 -2.28 5.48 -22.02
CA LEU A 281 -2.80 4.32 -21.33
C LEU A 281 -3.92 4.79 -20.40
N ARG A 282 -5.16 4.58 -20.84
CA ARG A 282 -6.37 4.80 -20.04
C ARG A 282 -6.97 3.45 -19.70
N HIS A 283 -7.32 3.26 -18.42
CA HIS A 283 -8.12 2.13 -17.99
C HIS A 283 -9.59 2.50 -18.18
N ASP A 284 -10.22 1.88 -19.18
CA ASP A 284 -11.67 1.99 -19.37
C ASP A 284 -12.35 0.87 -18.56
N ASP A 285 -12.85 1.24 -17.39
CA ASP A 285 -13.54 0.35 -16.44
C ASP A 285 -15.08 0.35 -16.70
N GLU A 286 -15.55 0.74 -17.89
CA GLU A 286 -16.98 0.73 -18.24
C GLU A 286 -17.56 -0.69 -18.24
N VAL A 287 -18.71 -0.83 -17.59
CA VAL A 287 -19.48 -2.07 -17.52
C VAL A 287 -20.71 -1.91 -18.41
N PRO A 288 -20.87 -2.75 -19.45
CA PRO A 288 -21.94 -2.57 -20.44
C PRO A 288 -23.35 -2.88 -19.92
N GLU A 289 -23.47 -3.78 -18.93
CA GLU A 289 -24.77 -4.18 -18.37
C GLU A 289 -24.69 -4.26 -16.83
N GLU A 290 -25.68 -3.67 -16.15
CA GLU A 290 -25.70 -3.62 -14.67
C GLU A 290 -26.59 -4.68 -14.03
N ARG A 291 -27.56 -5.24 -14.76
CA ARG A 291 -28.58 -6.15 -14.25
C ARG A 291 -28.62 -7.46 -15.02
N SER A 292 -28.81 -8.56 -14.30
CA SER A 292 -29.00 -9.90 -14.86
C SER A 292 -30.17 -10.60 -14.19
N ALA A 293 -30.86 -11.46 -14.93
CA ALA A 293 -31.95 -12.28 -14.43
C ALA A 293 -31.49 -13.66 -13.91
N ASP A 294 -30.22 -14.04 -14.14
CA ASP A 294 -29.67 -15.33 -13.73
C ASP A 294 -28.44 -15.17 -12.81
N PRO A 295 -28.66 -14.99 -11.50
CA PRO A 295 -27.57 -14.92 -10.52
C PRO A 295 -26.64 -16.14 -10.51
N THR A 296 -27.12 -17.31 -10.92
CA THR A 296 -26.32 -18.55 -10.93
C THR A 296 -25.36 -18.59 -12.12
N TYR A 297 -25.80 -18.06 -13.26
CA TYR A 297 -24.91 -17.83 -14.41
C TYR A 297 -23.84 -16.79 -14.06
N GLU A 298 -24.23 -15.62 -13.55
CA GLU A 298 -23.29 -14.55 -13.20
C GLU A 298 -22.25 -15.00 -12.17
N ARG A 299 -22.66 -15.78 -11.16
CA ARG A 299 -21.72 -16.33 -10.17
C ARG A 299 -20.66 -17.22 -10.83
N ARG A 300 -21.07 -18.13 -11.73
CA ARG A 300 -20.14 -18.99 -12.47
C ARG A 300 -19.21 -18.19 -13.37
N THR A 301 -19.70 -17.14 -14.01
CA THR A 301 -18.90 -16.23 -14.83
C THR A 301 -17.85 -15.50 -14.00
N LEU A 302 -18.21 -15.01 -12.81
CA LEU A 302 -17.26 -14.42 -11.87
C LEU A 302 -16.18 -15.42 -11.42
N ASP A 303 -16.59 -16.61 -10.98
CA ASP A 303 -15.65 -17.63 -10.51
C ASP A 303 -14.66 -18.04 -11.63
N ALA A 304 -15.12 -18.14 -12.88
CA ALA A 304 -14.27 -18.43 -14.03
C ALA A 304 -13.27 -17.30 -14.34
N ALA A 305 -13.70 -16.05 -14.26
CA ALA A 305 -12.83 -14.90 -14.48
C ALA A 305 -11.75 -14.77 -13.38
N ILE A 306 -12.10 -15.03 -12.12
CA ILE A 306 -11.14 -15.07 -11.02
C ILE A 306 -10.11 -16.18 -11.24
N ALA A 307 -10.54 -17.39 -11.63
CA ALA A 307 -9.64 -18.49 -11.93
C ALA A 307 -8.65 -18.16 -13.07
N ALA A 308 -9.13 -17.51 -14.13
CA ALA A 308 -8.29 -17.03 -15.23
C ALA A 308 -7.30 -15.93 -14.77
N ALA A 309 -7.73 -14.99 -13.92
CA ALA A 309 -6.86 -13.96 -13.35
C ALA A 309 -5.73 -14.57 -12.50
N HIS A 310 -6.01 -15.61 -11.71
CA HIS A 310 -4.96 -16.34 -10.97
C HIS A 310 -3.90 -16.94 -11.90
N GLN A 311 -4.32 -17.56 -13.02
CA GLN A 311 -3.39 -18.13 -13.99
C GLN A 311 -2.51 -17.05 -14.64
N GLN A 312 -3.09 -15.88 -14.96
CA GLN A 312 -2.34 -14.74 -15.49
C GLN A 312 -1.31 -14.22 -14.48
N LEU A 313 -1.70 -14.01 -13.22
CA LEU A 313 -0.80 -13.56 -12.16
C LEU A 313 0.34 -14.55 -11.91
N GLU A 314 0.06 -15.86 -11.96
CA GLU A 314 1.09 -16.89 -11.77
C GLU A 314 2.08 -16.95 -12.94
N THR A 315 1.59 -16.76 -14.17
CA THR A 315 2.43 -16.67 -15.36
C THR A 315 3.38 -15.47 -15.27
N LEU A 316 2.86 -14.31 -14.86
CA LEU A 316 3.64 -13.08 -14.69
C LEU A 316 4.69 -13.22 -13.59
N ARG A 317 4.30 -13.80 -12.45
CA ARG A 317 5.20 -14.12 -11.34
C ARG A 317 6.35 -15.03 -11.77
N THR A 318 6.05 -16.09 -12.53
CA THR A 318 7.05 -17.06 -12.99
C THR A 318 8.03 -16.44 -13.98
N ARG A 319 7.54 -15.62 -14.92
CA ARG A 319 8.39 -14.89 -15.87
C ARG A 319 9.36 -13.95 -15.16
N LEU A 320 8.88 -13.19 -14.19
CA LEU A 320 9.72 -12.24 -13.44
C LEU A 320 10.71 -12.93 -12.51
N ALA A 321 10.33 -14.07 -11.91
CA ALA A 321 11.25 -14.88 -11.12
C ALA A 321 12.42 -15.43 -11.96
N THR A 322 12.20 -15.75 -13.24
CA THR A 322 13.27 -16.19 -14.16
C THR A 322 14.19 -15.06 -14.63
N GLU A 323 13.74 -13.81 -14.59
CA GLU A 323 14.56 -12.62 -14.93
C GLU A 323 15.44 -12.13 -13.75
N ALA A 324 15.62 -12.96 -12.70
CA ALA A 324 16.37 -12.65 -11.47
C ALA A 324 15.84 -11.44 -10.67
N ASP A 325 14.55 -11.13 -10.83
CA ASP A 325 13.88 -10.00 -10.17
C ASP A 325 12.97 -10.48 -9.03
N ALA A 326 13.61 -11.04 -8.00
CA ALA A 326 12.92 -11.70 -6.88
C ALA A 326 11.94 -10.77 -6.14
N ASP A 327 12.27 -9.48 -6.05
CA ASP A 327 11.47 -8.48 -5.34
C ASP A 327 10.19 -8.15 -6.13
N ARG A 328 10.25 -8.16 -7.47
CA ARG A 328 9.06 -7.99 -8.33
C ARG A 328 8.13 -9.19 -8.28
N ALA A 329 8.65 -10.41 -8.13
CA ALA A 329 7.83 -11.60 -7.99
C ALA A 329 6.99 -11.61 -6.69
N ALA A 330 7.47 -10.96 -5.62
CA ALA A 330 6.75 -10.87 -4.35
C ALA A 330 5.50 -9.98 -4.42
N ILE A 331 5.48 -8.95 -5.28
CA ILE A 331 4.32 -8.08 -5.51
C ILE A 331 3.12 -8.90 -5.99
N PHE A 332 3.35 -9.80 -6.96
CA PHE A 332 2.29 -10.63 -7.53
C PHE A 332 1.78 -11.71 -6.57
N ALA A 333 2.57 -12.11 -5.56
CA ALA A 333 2.08 -12.97 -4.49
C ALA A 333 1.03 -12.24 -3.64
N ALA A 334 1.29 -10.98 -3.26
CA ALA A 334 0.32 -10.15 -2.53
C ALA A 334 -0.94 -9.86 -3.37
N HIS A 335 -0.80 -9.67 -4.69
CA HIS A 335 -1.94 -9.52 -5.60
C HIS A 335 -2.87 -10.73 -5.57
N ARG A 336 -2.33 -11.95 -5.49
CA ARG A 336 -3.15 -13.16 -5.34
C ARG A 336 -3.89 -13.18 -4.01
N GLU A 337 -3.24 -12.78 -2.92
CA GLU A 337 -3.88 -12.72 -1.59
C GLU A 337 -5.06 -11.72 -1.55
N LEU A 338 -4.91 -10.57 -2.22
CA LEU A 338 -5.98 -9.57 -2.36
C LEU A 338 -7.12 -10.06 -3.27
N LEU A 339 -6.81 -10.79 -4.34
CA LEU A 339 -7.81 -11.38 -5.22
C LEU A 339 -8.67 -12.44 -4.49
N ASP A 340 -8.04 -13.19 -3.59
CA ASP A 340 -8.71 -14.21 -2.76
C ASP A 340 -9.42 -13.61 -1.53
N ASP A 341 -9.58 -12.29 -1.41
CA ASP A 341 -10.15 -11.67 -0.20
C ASP A 341 -11.66 -11.95 -0.05
N PRO A 342 -12.11 -12.63 1.02
CA PRO A 342 -13.51 -13.00 1.19
C PRO A 342 -14.44 -11.79 1.33
N GLU A 343 -14.00 -10.64 1.85
CA GLU A 343 -14.90 -9.48 1.89
C GLU A 343 -15.20 -8.95 0.48
N VAL A 344 -14.20 -8.94 -0.41
CA VAL A 344 -14.41 -8.53 -1.81
C VAL A 344 -15.31 -9.55 -2.54
N LEU A 345 -15.04 -10.84 -2.34
CA LEU A 345 -15.82 -11.93 -2.95
C LEU A 345 -17.26 -11.98 -2.45
N ASP A 346 -17.48 -11.79 -1.14
CA ASP A 346 -18.80 -11.82 -0.52
C ASP A 346 -19.62 -10.60 -0.93
N LEU A 347 -19.02 -9.40 -0.98
CA LEU A 347 -19.68 -8.19 -1.51
C LEU A 347 -20.13 -8.37 -2.97
N ALA A 348 -19.27 -8.94 -3.82
CA ALA A 348 -19.63 -9.24 -5.20
C ALA A 348 -20.76 -10.29 -5.27
N ALA A 349 -20.68 -11.34 -4.46
CA ALA A 349 -21.70 -12.39 -4.38
C ALA A 349 -23.07 -11.87 -3.89
N GLU A 350 -23.08 -10.93 -2.95
CA GLU A 350 -24.29 -10.26 -2.47
C GLU A 350 -24.96 -9.46 -3.58
N GLN A 351 -24.19 -8.68 -4.33
CA GLN A 351 -24.75 -7.90 -5.43
C GLN A 351 -25.27 -8.78 -6.58
N ILE A 352 -24.58 -9.87 -6.90
CA ILE A 352 -25.07 -10.86 -7.87
C ILE A 352 -26.40 -11.47 -7.41
N ARG A 353 -26.52 -11.85 -6.13
CA ARG A 353 -27.79 -12.34 -5.56
C ARG A 353 -28.90 -11.29 -5.63
N ALA A 354 -28.56 -10.01 -5.53
CA ALA A 354 -29.48 -8.88 -5.69
C ALA A 354 -29.80 -8.54 -7.17
N GLY A 355 -29.33 -9.36 -8.13
CA GLY A 355 -29.64 -9.25 -9.56
C GLY A 355 -28.68 -8.35 -10.36
N ALA A 356 -27.46 -8.11 -9.86
CA ALA A 356 -26.41 -7.45 -10.65
C ALA A 356 -25.69 -8.45 -11.57
N THR A 357 -25.12 -7.96 -12.67
CA THR A 357 -24.17 -8.74 -13.48
C THR A 357 -22.85 -8.97 -12.73
N ALA A 358 -22.10 -10.00 -13.11
CA ALA A 358 -20.79 -10.31 -12.53
C ALA A 358 -19.81 -9.13 -12.64
N ALA A 359 -19.75 -8.50 -13.82
CA ALA A 359 -18.87 -7.35 -14.09
C ALA A 359 -19.22 -6.14 -13.21
N TYR A 360 -20.50 -5.82 -13.07
CA TYR A 360 -20.95 -4.71 -12.23
C TYR A 360 -20.68 -4.99 -10.75
N ALA A 361 -21.12 -6.15 -10.27
CA ALA A 361 -20.96 -6.55 -8.87
C ALA A 361 -19.49 -6.57 -8.45
N TRP A 362 -18.62 -7.14 -9.29
CA TRP A 362 -17.19 -7.18 -9.05
C TRP A 362 -16.58 -5.78 -9.00
N ARG A 363 -16.91 -4.91 -9.97
CA ARG A 363 -16.45 -3.52 -10.00
C ARG A 363 -16.80 -2.76 -8.73
N GLN A 364 -18.06 -2.85 -8.31
CA GLN A 364 -18.51 -2.19 -7.09
C GLN A 364 -17.77 -2.72 -5.86
N ALA A 365 -17.60 -4.05 -5.75
CA ALA A 365 -16.94 -4.67 -4.62
C ALA A 365 -15.47 -4.23 -4.45
N TYR A 366 -14.66 -4.32 -5.50
CA TYR A 366 -13.24 -3.94 -5.38
C TYR A 366 -13.06 -2.42 -5.24
N MET A 367 -13.91 -1.60 -5.88
CA MET A 367 -13.84 -0.15 -5.75
C MET A 367 -14.19 0.29 -4.33
N GLN A 368 -15.28 -0.23 -3.77
CA GLN A 368 -15.71 0.06 -2.39
C GLN A 368 -14.60 -0.27 -1.38
N GLN A 369 -13.97 -1.44 -1.53
CA GLN A 369 -12.91 -1.86 -0.63
C GLN A 369 -11.61 -1.05 -0.82
N ALA A 370 -11.27 -0.69 -2.06
CA ALA A 370 -10.14 0.20 -2.32
C ALA A 370 -10.36 1.61 -1.75
N GLU A 371 -11.57 2.15 -1.86
CA GLU A 371 -11.93 3.44 -1.23
C GLU A 371 -11.84 3.37 0.28
N ARG A 372 -12.33 2.29 0.90
CA ARG A 372 -12.20 2.08 2.35
C ARG A 372 -10.74 2.12 2.79
N LEU A 373 -9.85 1.44 2.07
CA LEU A 373 -8.40 1.45 2.36
C LEU A 373 -7.78 2.85 2.24
N LEU A 374 -8.25 3.69 1.30
CA LEU A 374 -7.78 5.07 1.13
C LEU A 374 -8.23 6.00 2.26
N THR A 375 -9.34 5.70 2.94
CA THR A 375 -9.80 6.53 4.08
C THR A 375 -8.96 6.34 5.35
N LEU A 376 -8.08 5.33 5.37
CA LEU A 376 -7.19 5.01 6.49
C LEU A 376 -5.89 5.83 6.41
N ARG A 377 -5.33 6.22 7.58
CA ARG A 377 -4.29 7.29 7.67
C ARG A 377 -2.85 6.88 7.30
N SER A 378 -2.64 5.82 6.52
CA SER A 378 -1.28 5.26 6.27
C SER A 378 -0.93 5.22 4.79
N GLU A 379 0.25 5.75 4.42
CA GLU A 379 0.81 5.69 3.06
C GLU A 379 1.00 4.24 2.57
N LEU A 380 1.24 3.30 3.48
CA LEU A 380 1.35 1.87 3.16
C LEU A 380 0.00 1.25 2.78
N LEU A 381 -1.11 1.76 3.35
CA LEU A 381 -2.46 1.34 3.01
C LEU A 381 -2.93 1.97 1.69
N ALA A 382 -2.47 3.17 1.36
CA ALA A 382 -2.72 3.80 0.07
C ALA A 382 -2.12 2.99 -1.09
N GLY A 383 -0.91 2.45 -0.93
CA GLY A 383 -0.32 1.52 -1.91
C GLY A 383 -1.16 0.25 -2.11
N ARG A 384 -1.82 -0.24 -1.05
CA ARG A 384 -2.65 -1.46 -1.08
C ARG A 384 -4.00 -1.23 -1.74
N ALA A 385 -4.57 -0.04 -1.61
CA ALA A 385 -5.74 0.35 -2.39
C ALA A 385 -5.44 0.33 -3.90
N ALA A 386 -4.23 0.76 -4.30
CA ALA A 386 -3.79 0.67 -5.69
C ALA A 386 -3.61 -0.79 -6.14
N ASP A 387 -2.99 -1.64 -5.30
CA ASP A 387 -2.85 -3.08 -5.58
C ASP A 387 -4.22 -3.77 -5.75
N LEU A 388 -5.20 -3.45 -4.90
CA LEU A 388 -6.56 -3.99 -4.98
C LEU A 388 -7.28 -3.55 -6.25
N ARG A 389 -7.07 -2.29 -6.68
CA ARG A 389 -7.60 -1.79 -7.97
C ARG A 389 -6.97 -2.50 -9.16
N ASP A 390 -5.66 -2.76 -9.13
CA ASP A 390 -4.96 -3.50 -10.20
C ASP A 390 -5.57 -4.90 -10.37
N VAL A 391 -5.63 -5.69 -9.29
CA VAL A 391 -6.20 -7.05 -9.37
C VAL A 391 -7.70 -7.05 -9.67
N GLY A 392 -8.43 -6.05 -9.16
CA GLY A 392 -9.84 -5.84 -9.47
C GLY A 392 -10.08 -5.61 -10.96
N ARG A 393 -9.32 -4.69 -11.57
CA ARG A 393 -9.41 -4.41 -13.01
C ARG A 393 -9.07 -5.62 -13.87
N ARG A 394 -8.07 -6.41 -13.47
CA ARG A 394 -7.69 -7.64 -14.19
C ARG A 394 -8.88 -8.59 -14.34
N VAL A 395 -9.62 -8.85 -13.26
CA VAL A 395 -10.82 -9.70 -13.32
C VAL A 395 -11.93 -9.02 -14.09
N LEU A 396 -12.12 -7.70 -13.93
CA LEU A 396 -13.13 -6.95 -14.67
C LEU A 396 -12.94 -7.07 -16.20
N HIS A 397 -11.70 -6.92 -16.69
CA HIS A 397 -11.36 -7.05 -18.09
C HIS A 397 -11.72 -8.44 -18.66
N LEU A 398 -11.45 -9.50 -17.89
CA LEU A 398 -11.85 -10.86 -18.25
C LEU A 398 -13.38 -11.02 -18.32
N LEU A 399 -14.12 -10.36 -17.43
CA LEU A 399 -15.59 -10.39 -17.41
C LEU A 399 -16.22 -9.66 -18.59
N VAL A 400 -15.62 -8.57 -19.05
CA VAL A 400 -16.14 -7.80 -20.19
C VAL A 400 -15.60 -8.28 -21.55
N GLY A 401 -14.89 -9.41 -21.59
CA GLY A 401 -14.31 -9.96 -22.81
C GLY A 401 -13.20 -9.10 -23.42
N ARG A 402 -12.63 -8.20 -22.62
CA ARG A 402 -11.40 -7.46 -22.95
C ARG A 402 -10.26 -8.34 -22.48
N ASP A 403 -9.94 -9.36 -23.25
CA ASP A 403 -8.77 -10.20 -22.96
C ASP A 403 -7.58 -9.27 -22.68
N GLY A 404 -6.86 -9.54 -21.59
CA GLY A 404 -5.71 -8.77 -21.11
C GLY A 404 -4.49 -8.82 -22.04
N ALA A 405 -4.71 -8.73 -23.35
CA ALA A 405 -3.71 -8.40 -24.33
C ALA A 405 -3.04 -7.10 -23.87
N ALA A 406 -1.72 -7.16 -23.74
CA ALA A 406 -0.92 -5.97 -23.55
C ALA A 406 -1.36 -4.94 -24.61
N PRO A 407 -1.49 -3.65 -24.24
CA PRO A 407 -1.83 -2.63 -25.21
C PRO A 407 -0.91 -2.77 -26.43
N ASP A 408 -1.48 -2.77 -27.63
CA ASP A 408 -0.69 -2.80 -28.86
C ASP A 408 0.00 -1.45 -29.00
N LEU A 409 1.18 -1.35 -28.39
CA LEU A 409 1.97 -0.14 -28.35
C LEU A 409 2.62 0.07 -29.71
N PRO A 410 2.39 1.21 -30.39
CA PRO A 410 3.15 1.55 -31.56
C PRO A 410 4.66 1.61 -31.24
N PRO A 411 5.55 1.37 -32.22
CA PRO A 411 6.97 1.67 -32.04
C PRO A 411 7.19 3.13 -31.61
N ASP A 412 8.24 3.36 -30.84
CA ASP A 412 8.63 4.67 -30.31
C ASP A 412 7.59 5.33 -29.38
N SER A 413 6.87 4.53 -28.59
CA SER A 413 5.84 5.03 -27.67
C SER A 413 6.43 5.68 -26.41
N ILE A 414 5.89 6.84 -26.04
CA ILE A 414 5.99 7.44 -24.71
C ILE A 414 4.65 7.22 -24.01
N VAL A 415 4.64 6.34 -23.01
CA VAL A 415 3.40 5.99 -22.30
C VAL A 415 3.03 7.11 -21.35
N VAL A 416 1.80 7.60 -21.46
CA VAL A 416 1.21 8.61 -20.58
C VAL A 416 0.03 7.98 -19.86
N ALA A 417 0.03 8.03 -18.53
CA ALA A 417 -1.04 7.48 -17.71
C ALA A 417 -1.32 8.37 -16.49
N GLU A 418 -2.48 8.19 -15.86
CA GLU A 418 -2.71 8.76 -14.53
C GLU A 418 -1.78 8.10 -13.51
N ASP A 419 -1.74 6.77 -13.55
CA ASP A 419 -0.88 5.92 -12.75
C ASP A 419 -0.52 4.68 -13.57
N LEU A 420 0.60 4.04 -13.23
CA LEU A 420 1.03 2.78 -13.81
C LEU A 420 1.03 1.70 -12.74
N SER A 421 0.13 0.73 -12.85
CA SER A 421 0.14 -0.41 -11.94
C SER A 421 1.37 -1.30 -12.17
N PRO A 422 1.76 -2.13 -11.18
CA PRO A 422 2.81 -3.12 -11.39
C PRO A 422 2.51 -4.06 -12.57
N SER A 423 1.25 -4.42 -12.78
CA SER A 423 0.81 -5.19 -13.95
C SER A 423 1.06 -4.46 -15.27
N ASP A 424 0.71 -3.17 -15.35
CA ASP A 424 0.91 -2.36 -16.55
C ASP A 424 2.39 -2.28 -16.91
N ALA A 425 3.22 -1.88 -15.95
CA ALA A 425 4.66 -1.74 -16.13
C ALA A 425 5.35 -3.05 -16.53
N ALA A 426 4.93 -4.18 -15.98
CA ALA A 426 5.46 -5.50 -16.34
C ALA A 426 5.00 -5.98 -17.73
N SER A 427 3.89 -5.44 -18.25
CA SER A 427 3.35 -5.77 -19.57
C SER A 427 3.90 -4.91 -20.70
N LEU A 428 4.60 -3.82 -20.39
CA LEU A 428 5.19 -2.93 -21.39
C LEU A 428 6.27 -3.64 -22.22
N ASP A 429 6.12 -3.59 -23.55
CA ASP A 429 7.15 -4.10 -24.48
C ASP A 429 8.34 -3.12 -24.54
N ARG A 430 9.47 -3.56 -23.97
CA ARG A 430 10.75 -2.82 -23.95
C ARG A 430 11.27 -2.46 -25.34
N GLY A 431 10.90 -3.21 -26.38
CA GLY A 431 11.29 -2.93 -27.76
C GLY A 431 10.55 -1.73 -28.38
N ARG A 432 9.41 -1.34 -27.79
CA ARG A 432 8.50 -0.33 -28.36
C ARG A 432 8.38 0.91 -27.49
N VAL A 433 8.52 0.77 -26.17
CA VAL A 433 8.45 1.87 -25.21
C VAL A 433 9.81 2.56 -25.09
N ARG A 434 9.81 3.88 -25.33
CA ARG A 434 11.02 4.73 -25.21
C ARG A 434 11.08 5.45 -23.87
N GLY A 435 9.98 5.51 -23.13
CA GLY A 435 9.86 6.14 -21.82
C GLY A 435 8.41 6.25 -21.39
N PHE A 436 8.15 6.73 -20.18
CA PHE A 436 6.79 6.94 -19.71
C PHE A 436 6.68 8.09 -18.70
N CYS A 437 5.47 8.60 -18.50
CA CYS A 437 5.18 9.54 -17.43
C CYS A 437 3.80 9.32 -16.81
N THR A 438 3.70 9.65 -15.52
CA THR A 438 2.46 9.48 -14.72
C THR A 438 2.11 10.78 -14.01
N THR A 439 0.82 11.14 -13.97
CA THR A 439 0.37 12.34 -13.23
C THR A 439 0.37 12.11 -11.73
N MET A 440 0.25 10.85 -11.30
CA MET A 440 0.45 10.42 -9.92
C MET A 440 1.85 9.83 -9.70
N GLY A 441 2.22 9.68 -8.43
CA GLY A 441 3.48 9.06 -8.02
C GLY A 441 4.59 10.05 -7.66
N SER A 442 5.65 9.52 -7.07
CA SER A 442 6.83 10.27 -6.60
C SER A 442 8.12 9.66 -7.15
N ALA A 443 9.26 10.32 -6.94
CA ALA A 443 10.59 9.77 -7.27
C ALA A 443 10.91 8.42 -6.59
N THR A 444 10.15 8.04 -5.57
CA THR A 444 10.29 6.82 -4.78
C THR A 444 9.16 5.80 -5.00
N SER A 445 8.23 6.07 -5.93
CA SER A 445 7.14 5.13 -6.21
C SER A 445 7.64 3.84 -6.86
N HIS A 446 6.82 2.79 -6.80
CA HIS A 446 7.07 1.52 -7.50
C HIS A 446 7.41 1.75 -8.98
N VAL A 447 6.76 2.73 -9.61
CA VAL A 447 6.98 3.16 -10.99
C VAL A 447 8.41 3.68 -11.22
N ALA A 448 9.00 4.43 -10.28
CA ALA A 448 10.38 4.92 -10.40
C ALA A 448 11.43 3.79 -10.27
N ILE A 449 11.18 2.81 -9.40
CA ILE A 449 12.04 1.62 -9.24
C ILE A 449 11.97 0.76 -10.52
N LEU A 450 10.75 0.56 -11.04
CA LEU A 450 10.52 -0.20 -12.26
C LEU A 450 11.21 0.47 -13.46
N ALA A 451 11.05 1.78 -13.65
CA ALA A 451 11.69 2.56 -14.72
C ALA A 451 13.22 2.39 -14.75
N ARG A 452 13.87 2.49 -13.58
CA ARG A 452 15.33 2.38 -13.46
C ARG A 452 15.84 0.99 -13.81
N GLY A 453 15.13 -0.05 -13.36
CA GLY A 453 15.47 -1.43 -13.72
C GLY A 453 15.23 -1.73 -15.20
N LEU A 454 14.30 -1.02 -15.84
CA LEU A 454 14.03 -1.12 -17.28
C LEU A 454 15.00 -0.28 -18.14
N GLY A 455 15.74 0.65 -17.54
CA GLY A 455 16.67 1.53 -18.25
C GLY A 455 16.01 2.53 -19.20
N ILE A 456 14.73 2.84 -18.99
CA ILE A 456 13.98 3.81 -19.79
C ILE A 456 13.75 5.12 -19.00
N PRO A 457 13.79 6.29 -19.67
CA PRO A 457 13.45 7.57 -19.06
C PRO A 457 12.05 7.60 -18.48
N ALA A 458 11.89 8.21 -17.29
CA ALA A 458 10.59 8.32 -16.64
C ALA A 458 10.43 9.59 -15.81
N VAL A 459 9.22 10.15 -15.82
CA VAL A 459 8.81 11.32 -15.03
C VAL A 459 7.52 10.99 -14.27
N ALA A 460 7.51 11.16 -12.96
CA ALA A 460 6.33 10.92 -12.10
C ALA A 460 5.76 12.25 -11.59
N GLY A 461 4.49 12.28 -11.20
CA GLY A 461 3.86 13.52 -10.71
C GLY A 461 3.87 14.65 -11.74
N ILE A 462 3.77 14.34 -13.03
CA ILE A 462 3.79 15.34 -14.11
C ILE A 462 2.48 16.11 -14.17
N ASP A 463 2.56 17.37 -14.64
CA ASP A 463 1.41 18.24 -14.87
C ASP A 463 0.23 17.49 -15.53
N PRO A 464 -0.99 17.49 -14.92
CA PRO A 464 -2.15 16.75 -15.42
C PRO A 464 -2.54 17.04 -16.86
N ARG A 465 -2.16 18.21 -17.41
CA ARG A 465 -2.38 18.56 -18.82
C ARG A 465 -1.75 17.56 -19.79
N VAL A 466 -0.81 16.73 -19.34
CA VAL A 466 -0.24 15.64 -20.15
C VAL A 466 -1.32 14.66 -20.65
N LEU A 467 -2.40 14.47 -19.87
CA LEU A 467 -3.53 13.59 -20.20
C LEU A 467 -4.43 14.18 -21.29
N GLU A 468 -4.27 15.46 -21.62
CA GLU A 468 -4.99 16.14 -22.69
C GLU A 468 -4.27 16.00 -24.04
N LEU A 469 -3.01 15.57 -24.05
CA LEU A 469 -2.21 15.43 -25.28
C LEU A 469 -2.72 14.25 -26.13
N PRO A 470 -3.16 14.46 -27.40
CA PRO A 470 -3.65 13.37 -28.23
C PRO A 470 -2.66 12.21 -28.39
N SER A 471 -3.16 10.97 -28.43
CA SER A 471 -2.31 9.83 -28.79
C SER A 471 -1.73 10.04 -30.19
N GLY A 472 -0.44 9.76 -30.36
CA GLY A 472 0.33 10.03 -31.59
C GLY A 472 1.11 11.34 -31.59
N THR A 473 0.81 12.28 -30.67
CA THR A 473 1.55 13.54 -30.52
C THR A 473 3.02 13.28 -30.27
N ARG A 474 3.88 13.96 -31.03
CA ARG A 474 5.34 13.83 -30.91
C ARG A 474 5.81 14.59 -29.66
N VAL A 475 6.63 13.95 -28.83
CA VAL A 475 7.08 14.52 -27.55
C VAL A 475 8.53 14.18 -27.27
N VAL A 476 9.18 15.06 -26.50
CA VAL A 476 10.48 14.77 -25.85
C VAL A 476 10.22 14.58 -24.36
N LEU A 477 10.58 13.41 -23.84
CA LEU A 477 10.61 13.13 -22.41
C LEU A 477 12.05 13.26 -21.91
N ASP A 478 12.29 14.20 -21.00
CA ASP A 478 13.55 14.37 -20.30
C ASP A 478 13.40 13.89 -18.86
N GLY A 479 13.84 12.66 -18.61
CA GLY A 479 13.83 12.03 -17.30
C GLY A 479 14.88 12.59 -16.33
N ASP A 480 15.90 13.30 -16.83
CA ASP A 480 16.89 13.99 -16.00
C ASP A 480 16.32 15.31 -15.47
N ALA A 481 15.67 16.09 -16.35
CA ALA A 481 15.06 17.37 -16.01
C ALA A 481 13.66 17.24 -15.39
N GLY A 482 13.00 16.09 -15.55
CA GLY A 482 11.64 15.87 -15.08
C GLY A 482 10.61 16.58 -15.94
N THR A 483 10.82 16.66 -17.26
CA THR A 483 9.96 17.44 -18.16
C THR A 483 9.50 16.64 -19.37
N LEU A 484 8.30 16.95 -19.86
CA LEU A 484 7.81 16.51 -21.16
C LEU A 484 7.53 17.73 -22.02
N GLN A 485 8.19 17.81 -23.18
CA GLN A 485 7.95 18.83 -24.18
C GLN A 485 7.04 18.28 -25.28
N PRO A 486 5.81 18.81 -25.45
CA PRO A 486 4.98 18.47 -26.59
C PRO A 486 5.41 19.20 -27.85
N GLU A 487 5.26 18.52 -29.00
CA GLU A 487 5.48 19.06 -30.34
C GLU A 487 6.82 19.80 -30.49
N PRO A 488 7.96 19.13 -30.22
CA PRO A 488 9.27 19.75 -30.41
C PRO A 488 9.44 20.18 -31.88
N SER A 489 10.10 21.30 -32.10
CA SER A 489 10.51 21.69 -33.46
C SER A 489 11.53 20.70 -34.02
N VAL A 490 11.60 20.61 -35.35
CA VAL A 490 12.59 19.76 -36.06
C VAL A 490 14.02 20.12 -35.65
N GLU A 491 14.28 21.39 -35.36
CA GLU A 491 15.61 21.84 -34.90
C GLU A 491 15.92 21.34 -33.50
N GLU A 492 14.95 21.37 -32.57
CA GLU A 492 15.11 20.85 -31.21
C GLU A 492 15.31 19.33 -31.20
N GLU A 493 14.52 18.59 -31.97
CA GLU A 493 14.72 17.14 -32.15
C GLU A 493 16.11 16.84 -32.69
N ALA A 494 16.53 17.52 -33.76
CA ALA A 494 17.85 17.32 -34.36
C ALA A 494 19.00 17.68 -33.41
N VAL A 495 18.81 18.62 -32.47
CA VAL A 495 19.79 18.90 -31.42
C VAL A 495 19.88 17.74 -30.43
N ILE A 496 18.74 17.19 -29.98
CA ILE A 496 18.70 16.08 -29.04
C ILE A 496 19.28 14.81 -29.68
N GLU A 497 18.88 14.47 -30.90
CA GLU A 497 19.39 13.31 -31.64
C GLU A 497 20.90 13.40 -31.85
N ARG A 498 21.43 14.57 -32.28
CA ARG A 498 22.88 14.77 -32.42
C ARG A 498 23.62 14.62 -31.09
N ARG A 499 23.02 15.08 -29.98
CA ARG A 499 23.60 14.89 -28.64
C ARG A 499 23.63 13.40 -28.25
N GLN A 500 22.53 12.68 -28.47
CA GLN A 500 22.45 11.24 -28.20
C GLN A 500 23.45 10.45 -29.04
N GLU A 501 23.52 10.73 -30.34
CA GLU A 501 24.46 10.06 -31.24
C GLU A 501 25.91 10.39 -30.89
N SER A 502 26.23 11.66 -30.60
CA SER A 502 27.55 12.06 -30.13
C SER A 502 27.93 11.39 -28.81
N ALA A 503 26.99 11.26 -27.88
CA ALA A 503 27.21 10.57 -26.61
C ALA A 503 27.43 9.07 -26.80
N ALA A 504 26.64 8.43 -27.68
CA ALA A 504 26.79 7.02 -28.03
C ALA A 504 28.13 6.75 -28.71
N ARG A 505 28.54 7.58 -29.68
CA ARG A 505 29.85 7.49 -30.34
C ARG A 505 31.00 7.70 -29.35
N ARG A 506 30.90 8.67 -28.46
CA ARG A 506 31.90 8.89 -27.40
C ARG A 506 32.00 7.69 -26.48
N ARG A 507 30.87 7.19 -25.96
CA ARG A 507 30.85 5.99 -25.10
C ARG A 507 31.44 4.78 -25.81
N ALA A 508 31.12 4.57 -27.08
CA ALA A 508 31.71 3.48 -27.87
C ALA A 508 33.23 3.64 -27.99
N ALA A 509 33.73 4.85 -28.25
CA ALA A 509 35.16 5.13 -28.29
C ALA A 509 35.83 4.91 -26.91
N ASP A 510 35.22 5.42 -25.84
CA ASP A 510 35.72 5.28 -24.46
C ASP A 510 35.83 3.79 -24.06
N LEU A 511 34.85 2.96 -24.44
CA LEU A 511 34.87 1.52 -24.18
C LEU A 511 36.01 0.80 -24.91
N THR A 512 36.47 1.28 -26.07
CA THR A 512 37.60 0.65 -26.77
C THR A 512 38.93 0.82 -26.02
N VAL A 513 39.05 1.89 -25.23
CA VAL A 513 40.24 2.22 -24.44
C VAL A 513 40.02 2.02 -22.93
N ALA A 514 38.87 1.49 -22.51
CA ALA A 514 38.51 1.39 -21.10
C ALA A 514 39.48 0.52 -20.27
N ALA A 515 40.19 -0.41 -20.90
CA ALA A 515 41.19 -1.24 -20.23
C ALA A 515 42.55 -0.54 -20.01
N GLU A 516 42.75 0.67 -20.56
CA GLU A 516 43.98 1.43 -20.36
C GLU A 516 44.08 1.95 -18.92
N PRO A 517 45.29 2.03 -18.33
CA PRO A 517 45.47 2.58 -16.99
C PRO A 517 45.03 4.05 -16.92
N ALA A 518 44.34 4.42 -15.84
CA ALA A 518 43.94 5.81 -15.61
C ALA A 518 45.16 6.67 -15.21
N VAL A 519 45.76 7.33 -16.20
CA VAL A 519 46.95 8.19 -16.04
C VAL A 519 46.64 9.59 -16.56
N THR A 520 46.91 10.60 -15.74
CA THR A 520 46.76 12.01 -16.14
C THR A 520 47.80 12.40 -17.19
N ARG A 521 47.60 13.54 -17.87
CA ARG A 521 48.52 14.02 -18.92
C ARG A 521 49.95 14.28 -18.46
N ASP A 522 50.14 14.54 -17.16
CA ASP A 522 51.44 14.72 -16.50
C ASP A 522 51.98 13.44 -15.85
N GLY A 523 51.34 12.28 -16.07
CA GLY A 523 51.86 10.97 -15.69
C GLY A 523 51.43 10.48 -14.31
N HIS A 524 50.50 11.14 -13.63
CA HIS A 524 49.99 10.69 -12.33
C HIS A 524 48.95 9.58 -12.51
N ARG A 525 49.23 8.39 -11.96
CA ARG A 525 48.29 7.27 -11.97
C ARG A 525 47.28 7.42 -10.84
N VAL A 526 46.00 7.23 -11.17
CA VAL A 526 44.90 7.08 -10.21
C VAL A 526 44.24 5.73 -10.42
N GLU A 527 43.62 5.17 -9.39
CA GLU A 527 42.83 3.94 -9.52
C GLU A 527 41.37 4.29 -9.77
N VAL A 528 40.77 3.74 -10.83
CA VAL A 528 39.34 3.89 -11.11
C VAL A 528 38.63 2.59 -10.76
N VAL A 529 37.90 2.62 -9.64
CA VAL A 529 37.22 1.45 -9.06
C VAL A 529 35.72 1.70 -8.94
N ALA A 530 34.94 0.61 -8.99
CA ALA A 530 33.48 0.66 -8.95
C ALA A 530 32.92 0.64 -7.52
N ASN A 531 31.73 1.22 -7.37
CA ASN A 531 30.87 1.03 -6.21
C ASN A 531 29.74 0.08 -6.61
N ILE A 532 29.55 -1.01 -5.86
CA ILE A 532 28.57 -2.05 -6.17
C ILE A 532 27.76 -2.42 -4.93
N GLY A 533 26.57 -2.99 -5.15
CA GLY A 533 25.69 -3.61 -4.18
C GLY A 533 25.63 -5.14 -4.28
N GLY A 534 26.11 -5.75 -5.36
CA GLY A 534 26.04 -7.22 -5.52
C GLY A 534 26.81 -7.81 -6.70
N LEU A 535 26.56 -9.10 -6.95
CA LEU A 535 27.30 -9.94 -7.91
C LEU A 535 27.11 -9.50 -9.37
N GLU A 536 25.90 -9.15 -9.78
CA GLU A 536 25.64 -8.78 -11.19
C GLU A 536 26.41 -7.52 -11.59
N GLU A 537 26.50 -6.53 -10.70
CA GLU A 537 27.30 -5.33 -10.93
C GLU A 537 28.80 -5.65 -10.93
N ALA A 538 29.25 -6.57 -10.06
CA ALA A 538 30.64 -7.02 -10.02
C ALA A 538 31.10 -7.64 -11.36
N ARG A 539 30.23 -8.41 -12.03
CA ARG A 539 30.51 -9.00 -13.35
C ARG A 539 30.74 -7.95 -14.44
N ARG A 540 30.08 -6.79 -14.32
CA ARG A 540 30.21 -5.69 -15.29
C ARG A 540 31.48 -4.87 -15.10
N VAL A 541 32.08 -4.88 -13.91
CA VAL A 541 33.26 -4.06 -13.59
C VAL A 541 34.42 -4.30 -14.58
N PRO A 542 34.83 -5.55 -14.88
CA PRO A 542 35.88 -5.79 -15.87
C PRO A 542 35.48 -5.38 -17.29
N GLU A 543 34.20 -5.52 -17.67
CA GLU A 543 33.69 -5.20 -19.01
C GLU A 543 33.78 -3.70 -19.33
N VAL A 544 33.65 -2.85 -18.31
CA VAL A 544 33.74 -1.39 -18.43
C VAL A 544 35.11 -0.84 -18.04
N GLY A 545 36.12 -1.70 -17.89
CA GLY A 545 37.49 -1.28 -17.61
C GLY A 545 37.81 -0.96 -16.14
N GLY A 546 36.92 -1.30 -15.21
CA GLY A 546 37.15 -1.04 -13.79
C GLY A 546 38.37 -1.79 -13.23
N GLU A 547 39.21 -1.09 -12.47
CA GLU A 547 40.44 -1.64 -11.86
C GLU A 547 40.15 -2.43 -10.56
N GLY A 548 38.90 -2.43 -10.11
CA GLY A 548 38.42 -3.15 -8.95
C GLY A 548 37.14 -2.55 -8.39
N VAL A 549 36.84 -2.91 -7.14
CA VAL A 549 35.70 -2.42 -6.37
C VAL A 549 36.23 -1.67 -5.16
N GLY A 550 35.98 -0.37 -5.12
CA GLY A 550 36.34 0.51 -4.01
C GLY A 550 35.30 0.51 -2.89
N LEU A 551 34.09 0.02 -3.18
CA LEU A 551 33.01 -0.11 -2.23
C LEU A 551 32.04 -1.20 -2.65
N LEU A 552 32.02 -2.32 -1.93
CA LEU A 552 30.87 -3.21 -1.87
C LEU A 552 29.99 -2.80 -0.69
N ARG A 553 28.77 -2.37 -0.97
CA ARG A 553 27.73 -2.10 0.04
C ARG A 553 27.14 -3.42 0.49
N THR A 554 27.41 -3.80 1.74
CA THR A 554 26.92 -5.08 2.27
C THR A 554 25.47 -5.02 2.72
N GLU A 555 24.86 -3.84 2.83
CA GLU A 555 23.49 -3.71 3.34
C GLU A 555 22.47 -4.55 2.55
N PHE A 556 22.60 -4.65 1.22
CA PHE A 556 21.68 -5.46 0.41
C PHE A 556 21.69 -6.95 0.78
N LEU A 557 22.78 -7.45 1.36
CA LEU A 557 22.87 -8.83 1.84
C LEU A 557 22.14 -9.02 3.18
N PHE A 558 21.92 -7.96 3.95
CA PHE A 558 21.31 -7.98 5.27
C PHE A 558 19.85 -7.52 5.24
N MET A 559 19.52 -6.58 4.35
CA MET A 559 18.17 -6.05 4.19
C MET A 559 17.22 -7.11 3.62
N GLU A 560 15.92 -6.90 3.83
CA GLU A 560 14.83 -7.73 3.28
C GLU A 560 14.84 -9.21 3.71
N ARG A 561 15.55 -9.51 4.81
CA ARG A 561 15.63 -10.83 5.43
C ARG A 561 14.97 -10.86 6.80
N ARG A 562 14.51 -12.05 7.19
CA ARG A 562 13.93 -12.31 8.53
C ARG A 562 14.97 -12.63 9.60
N THR A 563 16.17 -12.99 9.19
CA THR A 563 17.28 -13.35 10.07
C THR A 563 18.55 -12.78 9.47
N ALA A 564 19.52 -12.45 10.31
CA ALA A 564 20.84 -12.05 9.84
C ALA A 564 21.41 -13.13 8.90
N PRO A 565 22.02 -12.76 7.76
CA PRO A 565 22.66 -13.71 6.88
C PRO A 565 23.75 -14.45 7.66
N THR A 566 23.78 -15.77 7.52
CA THR A 566 24.77 -16.59 8.21
C THR A 566 26.18 -16.29 7.68
N GLU A 567 27.20 -16.63 8.47
CA GLU A 567 28.59 -16.48 8.04
C GLU A 567 28.86 -17.20 6.71
N ASP A 568 28.32 -18.42 6.52
CA ASP A 568 28.51 -19.19 5.29
C ASP A 568 27.85 -18.54 4.08
N GLU A 569 26.63 -18.01 4.23
CA GLU A 569 25.96 -17.25 3.17
C GLU A 569 26.75 -16.00 2.79
N GLN A 570 27.24 -15.26 3.79
CA GLN A 570 28.05 -14.07 3.57
C GLN A 570 29.36 -14.42 2.85
N ALA A 571 30.06 -15.46 3.32
CA ALA A 571 31.31 -15.91 2.74
C ALA A 571 31.13 -16.35 1.28
N ALA A 572 30.06 -17.10 0.98
CA ALA A 572 29.74 -17.53 -0.37
C ALA A 572 29.57 -16.33 -1.33
N VAL A 573 28.74 -15.36 -0.95
CA VAL A 573 28.50 -14.15 -1.77
C VAL A 573 29.79 -13.35 -1.97
N TYR A 574 30.56 -13.11 -0.91
CA TYR A 574 31.81 -12.35 -1.01
C TYR A 574 32.86 -13.07 -1.86
N GLN A 575 32.95 -14.40 -1.77
CA GLN A 575 33.84 -15.21 -2.60
C GLN A 575 33.42 -15.18 -4.07
N GLU A 576 32.13 -15.26 -4.37
CA GLU A 576 31.62 -15.17 -5.74
C GLU A 576 31.93 -13.81 -6.36
N ILE A 577 31.71 -12.72 -5.62
CA ILE A 577 32.06 -11.36 -6.06
C ILE A 577 33.57 -11.26 -6.31
N ALA A 578 34.40 -11.75 -5.38
CA ALA A 578 35.85 -11.73 -5.54
C ALA A 578 36.32 -12.51 -6.78
N ARG A 579 35.72 -13.69 -7.05
CA ARG A 579 36.02 -14.47 -8.26
C ARG A 579 35.57 -13.75 -9.53
N ALA A 580 34.40 -13.10 -9.52
CA ALA A 580 33.86 -12.39 -10.67
C ALA A 580 34.75 -11.21 -11.12
N LEU A 581 35.41 -10.53 -10.18
CA LEU A 581 36.36 -9.46 -10.50
C LEU A 581 37.66 -9.97 -11.14
N GLY A 582 37.96 -11.25 -10.96
CA GLY A 582 39.18 -11.87 -11.46
C GLY A 582 40.43 -11.52 -10.65
N PRO A 583 41.59 -12.07 -11.04
CA PRO A 583 42.83 -11.90 -10.28
C PRO A 583 43.34 -10.46 -10.33
N GLY A 584 43.85 -9.97 -9.21
CA GLY A 584 44.55 -8.68 -9.11
C GLY A 584 43.67 -7.46 -8.81
N ARG A 585 42.35 -7.54 -9.04
CA ARG A 585 41.40 -6.47 -8.70
C ARG A 585 41.07 -6.48 -7.21
N ILE A 586 41.11 -5.31 -6.57
CA ILE A 586 40.75 -5.17 -5.15
C ILE A 586 39.23 -5.26 -4.98
N LEU A 587 38.78 -5.92 -3.93
CA LEU A 587 37.40 -5.89 -3.45
C LEU A 587 37.38 -5.26 -2.05
N VAL A 588 36.99 -4.00 -1.95
CA VAL A 588 36.81 -3.32 -0.66
C VAL A 588 35.39 -3.57 -0.17
N ILE A 589 35.25 -4.42 0.86
CA ILE A 589 33.97 -4.74 1.47
C ILE A 589 33.74 -3.80 2.65
N ARG A 590 32.68 -2.99 2.56
CA ARG A 590 32.26 -2.15 3.68
C ARG A 590 31.45 -2.98 4.65
N ALA A 591 31.86 -3.02 5.92
CA ALA A 591 31.08 -3.62 6.98
C ALA A 591 29.67 -2.98 7.06
N LEU A 592 28.72 -3.70 7.64
CA LEU A 592 27.30 -3.34 7.63
C LEU A 592 27.06 -1.89 8.07
N ASP A 593 26.37 -1.11 7.23
CA ASP A 593 26.05 0.31 7.46
C ASP A 593 24.53 0.54 7.55
N VAL A 594 23.96 0.08 8.66
CA VAL A 594 22.53 0.21 8.99
C VAL A 594 22.35 0.94 10.31
N GLY A 595 21.17 1.54 10.50
CA GLY A 595 20.76 2.31 11.66
C GLY A 595 19.24 2.46 11.69
N GLY A 596 18.69 3.35 12.52
CA GLY A 596 17.23 3.48 12.69
C GLY A 596 16.46 3.91 11.44
N ASP A 597 17.12 4.45 10.41
CA ASP A 597 16.52 4.78 9.11
C ASP A 597 16.45 3.59 8.14
N LYS A 598 17.21 2.52 8.42
CA LYS A 598 17.25 1.26 7.66
C LYS A 598 16.99 0.09 8.61
N PRO A 599 15.76 -0.04 9.15
CA PRO A 599 15.48 -1.04 10.17
C PRO A 599 15.69 -2.45 9.62
N LEU A 600 16.42 -3.28 10.38
CA LEU A 600 16.56 -4.71 10.11
C LEU A 600 15.55 -5.47 11.00
N PRO A 601 14.61 -6.24 10.43
CA PRO A 601 13.54 -6.88 11.21
C PRO A 601 14.02 -7.76 12.36
N TYR A 602 15.19 -8.38 12.22
CA TYR A 602 15.81 -9.27 13.21
C TYR A 602 16.77 -8.57 14.17
N LEU A 603 16.94 -7.25 14.05
CA LEU A 603 17.81 -6.46 14.90
C LEU A 603 17.01 -5.27 15.45
N PRO A 604 16.17 -5.49 16.48
CA PRO A 604 15.38 -4.42 17.07
C PRO A 604 16.30 -3.33 17.63
N MET A 605 16.02 -2.10 17.22
CA MET A 605 16.71 -0.90 17.63
C MET A 605 15.72 0.03 18.35
N ALA A 606 16.19 0.78 19.34
CA ALA A 606 15.34 1.78 19.97
C ALA A 606 15.02 2.90 18.97
N ALA A 607 13.81 3.44 19.05
CA ALA A 607 13.43 4.61 18.26
C ALA A 607 14.30 5.81 18.65
N GLU A 608 14.92 6.44 17.65
CA GLU A 608 15.78 7.61 17.84
C GLU A 608 15.11 8.85 17.25
N ALA A 609 15.28 10.00 17.91
CA ALA A 609 14.80 11.28 17.38
C ALA A 609 15.48 11.65 16.05
N ASN A 610 16.75 11.25 15.87
CA ASN A 610 17.47 11.40 14.61
C ASN A 610 18.36 10.19 14.30
N PRO A 611 17.86 9.24 13.50
CA PRO A 611 18.60 8.02 13.14
C PRO A 611 19.93 8.26 12.40
N PHE A 612 20.09 9.39 11.69
CA PHE A 612 21.34 9.70 10.99
C PHE A 612 22.49 10.06 11.94
N LEU A 613 22.18 10.51 13.15
CA LEU A 613 23.15 10.88 14.19
C LEU A 613 23.28 9.83 15.30
N GLY A 614 22.49 8.75 15.23
CA GLY A 614 22.34 7.76 16.29
C GLY A 614 23.25 6.53 16.19
N GLU A 615 22.72 5.40 16.65
CA GLU A 615 23.37 4.08 16.66
C GLU A 615 23.40 3.46 15.25
N ARG A 616 24.39 3.85 14.44
CA ARG A 616 24.55 3.42 13.05
C ARG A 616 25.95 2.90 12.74
N GLY A 617 26.05 2.00 11.76
CA GLY A 617 27.32 1.58 11.16
C GLY A 617 28.22 0.92 12.18
N ILE A 618 29.45 1.42 12.35
CA ILE A 618 30.40 0.83 13.31
C ILE A 618 29.87 0.82 14.75
N ARG A 619 29.09 1.83 15.16
CA ARG A 619 28.58 1.93 16.54
C ARG A 619 27.65 0.76 16.85
N LEU A 620 26.74 0.48 15.92
CA LEU A 620 25.84 -0.67 15.98
C LEU A 620 26.64 -1.99 15.96
N LEU A 621 27.63 -2.11 15.07
CA LEU A 621 28.46 -3.32 14.97
C LEU A 621 29.26 -3.59 16.26
N LEU A 622 29.78 -2.56 16.92
CA LEU A 622 30.45 -2.69 18.21
C LEU A 622 29.46 -3.02 19.34
N ALA A 623 28.23 -2.51 19.27
CA ALA A 623 27.15 -2.84 20.20
C ALA A 623 26.51 -4.22 19.94
N ARG A 624 26.79 -4.84 18.79
CA ARG A 624 26.26 -6.15 18.36
C ARG A 624 27.41 -7.06 17.87
N PRO A 625 28.28 -7.51 18.79
CA PRO A 625 29.52 -8.21 18.45
C PRO A 625 29.30 -9.53 17.70
N GLU A 626 28.18 -10.23 17.92
CA GLU A 626 27.80 -11.46 17.21
C GLU A 626 27.72 -11.23 15.69
N ILE A 627 26.96 -10.21 15.27
CA ILE A 627 26.77 -9.84 13.86
C ILE A 627 28.10 -9.39 13.26
N PHE A 628 28.84 -8.58 14.02
CA PHE A 628 30.11 -8.04 13.55
C PHE A 628 31.16 -9.14 13.36
N ALA A 629 31.31 -10.04 14.34
CA ALA A 629 32.26 -11.16 14.27
C ALA A 629 31.90 -12.12 13.12
N ALA A 630 30.62 -12.46 12.94
CA ALA A 630 30.17 -13.29 11.82
C ALA A 630 30.51 -12.65 10.46
N GLN A 631 30.25 -11.34 10.29
CA GLN A 631 30.58 -10.63 9.06
C GLN A 631 32.09 -10.57 8.84
N VAL A 632 32.89 -10.29 9.88
CA VAL A 632 34.35 -10.26 9.80
C VAL A 632 34.89 -11.63 9.38
N ARG A 633 34.44 -12.73 9.98
CA ARG A 633 34.84 -14.08 9.60
C ARG A 633 34.49 -14.39 8.15
N ALA A 634 33.29 -14.02 7.70
CA ALA A 634 32.88 -14.19 6.31
C ALA A 634 33.78 -13.42 5.33
N ILE A 635 34.14 -12.17 5.64
CA ILE A 635 35.04 -11.37 4.81
C ILE A 635 36.45 -11.96 4.79
N LEU A 636 36.97 -12.40 5.95
CA LEU A 636 38.28 -13.05 6.06
C LEU A 636 38.34 -14.34 5.22
N ARG A 637 37.27 -15.14 5.22
CA ARG A 637 37.13 -16.33 4.36
C ARG A 637 37.04 -15.99 2.88
N ALA A 638 36.59 -14.79 2.51
CA ALA A 638 36.56 -14.36 1.12
C ALA A 638 37.95 -14.02 0.56
N SER A 639 38.94 -13.74 1.43
CA SER A 639 40.30 -13.42 1.02
C SER A 639 41.02 -14.56 0.29
N SER A 640 40.56 -15.81 0.44
CA SER A 640 41.09 -16.94 -0.33
C SER A 640 40.66 -16.94 -1.80
N ALA A 641 39.64 -16.16 -2.15
CA ALA A 641 39.07 -16.09 -3.50
C ALA A 641 39.55 -14.87 -4.31
N GLY A 642 40.20 -13.89 -3.68
CA GLY A 642 40.69 -12.68 -4.35
C GLY A 642 41.33 -11.68 -3.38
N LYS A 643 41.74 -10.52 -3.90
CA LYS A 643 42.32 -9.46 -3.06
C LYS A 643 41.19 -8.70 -2.37
N VAL A 644 41.05 -8.89 -1.06
CA VAL A 644 39.94 -8.32 -0.28
C VAL A 644 40.47 -7.31 0.74
N ALA A 645 39.74 -6.21 0.93
CA ALA A 645 39.95 -5.24 2.00
C ALA A 645 38.65 -5.02 2.79
N ILE A 646 38.78 -4.69 4.08
CA ILE A 646 37.66 -4.36 4.95
C ILE A 646 37.64 -2.85 5.18
N MET A 647 36.47 -2.23 5.03
CA MET A 647 36.25 -0.82 5.36
C MET A 647 35.15 -0.71 6.42
N PHE A 648 35.38 0.13 7.44
CA PHE A 648 34.38 0.37 8.50
C PHE A 648 33.61 1.68 8.23
N PRO A 649 32.27 1.66 8.23
CA PRO A 649 31.45 2.85 8.07
C PRO A 649 31.40 3.68 9.36
N MET A 650 31.21 4.99 9.25
CA MET A 650 30.89 5.88 10.37
C MET A 650 31.94 5.92 11.51
N ILE A 651 33.22 5.64 11.23
CA ILE A 651 34.31 5.88 12.18
C ILE A 651 34.38 7.38 12.49
N SER A 652 34.15 7.74 13.75
CA SER A 652 34.23 9.12 14.24
C SER A 652 35.41 9.35 15.17
N THR A 653 35.93 8.28 15.78
CA THR A 653 37.06 8.33 16.71
C THR A 653 38.09 7.25 16.44
N LEU A 654 39.33 7.50 16.87
CA LEU A 654 40.40 6.49 16.81
C LEU A 654 40.11 5.27 17.70
N ALA A 655 39.34 5.45 18.78
CA ALA A 655 38.96 4.36 19.67
C ALA A 655 38.03 3.36 18.97
N GLU A 656 37.02 3.83 18.23
CA GLU A 656 36.13 2.99 17.42
C GLU A 656 36.92 2.18 16.38
N TRP A 657 37.89 2.83 15.70
CA TRP A 657 38.74 2.15 14.72
C TRP A 657 39.61 1.06 15.36
N ARG A 658 40.21 1.34 16.53
CA ARG A 658 41.03 0.36 17.27
C ARG A 658 40.18 -0.83 17.72
N ALA A 659 39.00 -0.57 18.28
CA ALA A 659 38.07 -1.63 18.68
C ALA A 659 37.62 -2.51 17.50
N ALA A 660 37.31 -1.89 16.35
CA ALA A 660 36.96 -2.61 15.14
C ALA A 660 38.12 -3.51 14.64
N ARG A 661 39.35 -2.96 14.66
CA ARG A 661 40.56 -3.69 14.28
C ARG A 661 40.86 -4.85 15.23
N GLU A 662 40.63 -4.70 16.53
CA GLU A 662 40.80 -5.77 17.51
C GLU A 662 39.86 -6.94 17.26
N VAL A 663 38.60 -6.67 16.87
CA VAL A 663 37.67 -7.74 16.44
C VAL A 663 38.22 -8.45 15.21
N VAL A 664 38.68 -7.73 14.19
CA VAL A 664 39.27 -8.35 12.99
C VAL A 664 40.47 -9.22 13.33
N GLU A 665 41.40 -8.74 14.17
CA GLU A 665 42.59 -9.51 14.52
C GLU A 665 42.25 -10.76 15.34
N ARG A 666 41.27 -10.66 16.25
CA ARG A 666 40.79 -11.81 17.03
C ARG A 666 40.21 -12.90 16.13
N GLU A 667 39.32 -12.54 15.22
CA GLU A 667 38.70 -13.49 14.28
C GLU A 667 39.72 -14.04 13.28
N ARG A 668 40.69 -13.22 12.82
CA ARG A 668 41.79 -13.64 11.94
C ARG A 668 42.65 -14.73 12.59
N ILE A 669 43.05 -14.53 13.85
CA ILE A 669 43.80 -15.52 14.62
C ILE A 669 42.96 -16.78 14.81
N GLY A 670 41.67 -16.63 15.15
CA GLY A 670 40.74 -17.76 15.34
C GLY A 670 40.57 -18.62 14.09
N LEU A 671 40.55 -18.02 12.89
CA LEU A 671 40.41 -18.72 11.61
C LEU A 671 41.73 -19.17 10.99
N GLY A 672 42.88 -18.75 11.52
CA GLY A 672 44.19 -19.05 10.93
C GLY A 672 44.46 -18.41 9.56
N VAL A 673 43.77 -17.30 9.25
CA VAL A 673 43.97 -16.55 8.00
C VAL A 673 45.26 -15.73 8.11
N LYS A 674 46.17 -15.86 7.15
CA LYS A 674 47.49 -15.21 7.20
C LYS A 674 47.43 -13.69 7.07
#